data_AF-A0AAD5G011-F1
#
_entry.id   AF-A0AAD5G011-F1
#
_cell.length_a   1.000
_cell.length_b   1.000
_cell.length_c   1.000
_cell.angle_alpha   90.00
_cell.angle_beta   90.00
_cell.angle_gamma   90.00
#
_symmetry.space_group_name_H-M   'P 1'
#
loop_
_entity.id
_entity.type
_entity.pdbx_description
1 polymer ?
#
loop_
_entity_poly.entity_id
_entity_poly.type
_entity_poly.pdbx_seq_one_letter_code
_entity_poly.pdbx_strand_id
1 'polypeptide(L)'
;MSSSFAQGRQGFTSRGNNQQRSSTSIPRNTEDDVGTAHTIFGPENPASTEEEALAEIIVDALGEGNGPDLNEPPANLTSDDVFWSAEIGDRGKDETERDILREFELDEQEVKSEIDYTESTDFSFWSRFVGIVKKSAINLILPFINGMMLGFGEILAHEIGFHYHWHGAKVEPPRRLAQRRLQDAGSNMPGKRIETDAFGEIEVPADKYWGAQTQRSLTNFEIGDIKMPFPIIKAFGIQKKAAAIVNEQLGLLDPKKSKAIQQAADEVIVGKLNDNFPLVIFQTGSGTQSNMNANEVISNRANEILGGEKGTKKPVHPNDDCNMSQSSNDTFPTVAYIAAVIHIEEHLTPNLVDLKEAFQKKVDEFKDIIKIGRTHLQDAVPLTLGQEFSGYVQQLEFGLERVKQTVPRLSYLAQGGTAVGTGLNTVRGFDVKIAEEISKLTGFQFKTAPNKFEALAAHDTCVEASGALNTLATSLFKIANDIRYLGSGPRCGYGELALPENEPGSSIMPGKVNPTQCEAMTMVCAQVMGNNTTITFAGASGQFELNVFKPVIAYNLLNSIRILGDASRSFRIHCVEGIVAIKEKIDKFLHESLMLVTALNPKIGYDNASKVAKNAHKKGITLKESCLELKMLTSEEFDQWVRPEKMIGPKEV
;
A
#
# COMPACT_ATOMS: atom_id res chain seq x y z
N MET A 1 -12.85 -21.21 50.67
CA MET A 1 -11.54 -21.46 50.05
C MET A 1 -11.07 -20.12 49.52
N SER A 2 -10.08 -19.51 50.18
CA SER A 2 -9.89 -18.06 50.14
C SER A 2 -8.59 -17.65 50.84
N SER A 3 -7.62 -17.20 50.06
CA SER A 3 -6.38 -16.56 50.51
C SER A 3 -5.93 -15.64 49.37
N SER A 4 -6.05 -14.32 49.50
CA SER A 4 -5.11 -13.47 50.25
C SER A 4 -3.72 -13.41 49.60
N PHE A 5 -3.43 -12.30 48.93
CA PHE A 5 -2.18 -11.55 49.14
C PHE A 5 -2.33 -10.10 48.67
N ALA A 6 -2.12 -9.14 49.57
CA ALA A 6 -2.08 -7.71 49.24
C ALA A 6 -1.30 -6.93 50.32
N GLN A 7 -0.06 -6.53 50.02
CA GLN A 7 0.69 -5.41 50.62
C GLN A 7 2.07 -5.32 49.95
N GLY A 8 2.65 -4.11 49.84
CA GLY A 8 3.98 -3.93 49.23
C GLY A 8 4.25 -2.58 48.55
N ARG A 9 4.04 -1.45 49.23
CA ARG A 9 4.51 -0.12 48.77
C ARG A 9 5.68 0.37 49.63
N GLN A 10 6.89 0.28 49.07
CA GLN A 10 8.11 1.05 49.37
C GLN A 10 9.16 0.59 48.32
N GLY A 11 10.09 1.38 47.83
CA GLY A 11 10.45 2.76 48.18
C GLY A 11 11.97 2.89 48.12
N PHE A 12 12.52 3.24 46.95
CA PHE A 12 13.97 3.37 46.75
C PHE A 12 14.38 4.83 46.54
N THR A 13 15.27 5.30 47.42
CA THR A 13 15.79 6.68 47.44
C THR A 13 17.24 6.76 46.95
N SER A 14 17.67 7.98 46.62
CA SER A 14 18.89 8.29 45.88
C SER A 14 20.22 8.23 46.66
N ARG A 15 21.30 8.15 45.87
CA ARG A 15 22.67 8.64 46.12
C ARG A 15 23.19 9.12 44.76
N GLY A 16 23.99 10.18 44.60
CA GLY A 16 24.50 11.25 45.47
C GLY A 16 25.17 12.30 44.55
N ASN A 17 25.84 13.36 45.01
CA ASN A 17 26.09 13.89 46.35
C ASN A 17 26.32 15.43 46.23
N ASN A 18 26.27 16.20 47.31
CA ASN A 18 26.38 17.67 47.27
C ASN A 18 27.82 18.22 47.21
N GLN A 19 28.00 19.34 46.50
CA GLN A 19 28.78 20.52 46.94
C GLN A 19 28.35 21.76 46.10
N GLN A 20 27.79 22.81 46.73
CA GLN A 20 28.43 24.11 47.04
C GLN A 20 28.76 24.97 45.80
N ARG A 21 28.38 26.27 45.69
CA ARG A 21 28.17 27.37 46.69
C ARG A 21 27.26 28.52 46.16
N SER A 22 26.78 29.38 47.07
CA SER A 22 26.38 30.83 46.93
C SER A 22 25.64 31.34 45.66
N SER A 23 24.47 32.00 45.71
CA SER A 23 24.14 33.33 46.30
C SER A 23 24.98 34.50 45.72
N THR A 24 24.46 35.69 45.35
CA THR A 24 23.18 36.36 45.67
C THR A 24 22.85 37.53 44.70
N SER A 25 21.56 37.93 44.60
CA SER A 25 21.02 39.30 44.33
C SER A 25 21.45 40.20 43.12
N ILE A 26 20.47 40.43 42.23
CA ILE A 26 20.08 41.67 41.47
C ILE A 26 20.32 42.98 42.28
N PRO A 27 20.68 44.21 41.74
CA PRO A 27 20.06 44.89 40.56
C PRO A 27 20.88 45.83 39.61
N ARG A 28 20.27 46.11 38.43
CA ARG A 28 20.20 47.39 37.63
C ARG A 28 21.38 47.99 36.82
N ASN A 29 21.02 48.30 35.55
CA ASN A 29 21.25 49.54 34.76
C ASN A 29 22.47 49.75 33.82
N THR A 30 22.22 50.69 32.89
CA THR A 30 23.09 51.45 31.95
C THR A 30 23.71 50.76 30.73
N GLU A 31 23.54 51.42 29.56
CA GLU A 31 24.48 51.66 28.43
C GLU A 31 25.33 50.47 27.93
N ASP A 32 25.54 50.16 26.66
CA ASP A 32 25.22 50.64 25.30
C ASP A 32 25.68 49.47 24.38
N ASP A 33 25.38 49.33 23.08
CA ASP A 33 25.82 50.20 21.98
C ASP A 33 24.95 49.92 20.73
N VAL A 34 24.52 50.96 20.02
CA VAL A 34 23.77 50.85 18.74
C VAL A 34 24.16 52.00 17.82
N GLY A 35 24.94 51.71 16.76
CA GLY A 35 25.14 52.59 15.61
C GLY A 35 24.59 51.93 14.34
N THR A 36 23.55 52.38 13.61
CA THR A 36 23.09 53.71 13.11
C THR A 36 23.66 54.14 11.74
N ALA A 37 22.89 53.85 10.69
CA ALA A 37 22.51 54.79 9.63
C ALA A 37 21.13 54.32 9.11
N HIS A 38 20.03 55.08 9.17
CA HIS A 38 19.69 56.35 8.48
C HIS A 38 19.64 56.17 6.94
N THR A 39 18.55 56.48 6.21
CA THR A 39 17.27 57.14 6.60
C THR A 39 16.08 56.84 5.66
N ILE A 40 14.86 56.94 6.23
CA ILE A 40 13.52 57.29 5.65
C ILE A 40 13.62 58.17 4.37
N PHE A 41 12.82 58.10 3.28
CA PHE A 41 11.39 57.81 2.99
C PHE A 41 11.28 56.94 1.70
N GLY A 42 10.15 56.53 1.10
CA GLY A 42 8.71 56.87 1.16
C GLY A 42 7.99 56.20 -0.03
N PRO A 43 6.64 56.13 -0.09
CA PRO A 43 5.95 54.98 -0.69
C PRO A 43 5.40 55.17 -2.12
N GLU A 44 5.23 54.07 -2.86
CA GLU A 44 4.07 53.83 -3.78
C GLU A 44 4.01 52.36 -4.27
N ASN A 45 2.88 51.95 -4.88
CA ASN A 45 2.51 50.57 -5.28
C ASN A 45 1.21 50.62 -6.13
N PRO A 46 0.84 49.64 -7.00
CA PRO A 46 1.61 48.60 -7.73
C PRO A 46 1.56 48.79 -9.27
N ALA A 47 2.24 47.94 -10.08
CA ALA A 47 1.71 47.45 -11.38
C ALA A 47 2.56 46.35 -12.07
N SER A 48 1.84 45.43 -12.73
CA SER A 48 2.12 44.73 -14.02
C SER A 48 3.38 43.86 -14.29
N THR A 49 3.06 42.67 -14.85
CA THR A 49 3.81 41.89 -15.87
C THR A 49 5.19 41.34 -15.54
N GLU A 50 5.21 40.08 -15.09
CA GLU A 50 6.27 39.10 -15.39
C GLU A 50 5.74 38.12 -16.47
N GLU A 51 6.13 38.33 -17.72
CA GLU A 51 6.30 37.27 -18.72
C GLU A 51 7.80 37.21 -19.09
N GLU A 52 8.24 36.18 -19.80
CA GLU A 52 9.63 35.97 -20.27
C GLU A 52 10.73 35.67 -19.21
N ALA A 53 10.80 34.42 -18.70
CA ALA A 53 12.03 33.91 -18.05
C ALA A 53 12.13 32.36 -17.95
N LEU A 54 12.00 31.58 -19.05
CA LEU A 54 12.23 30.11 -18.97
C LEU A 54 12.52 29.40 -20.33
N ALA A 55 13.69 29.66 -20.94
CA ALA A 55 14.16 28.89 -22.10
C ALA A 55 15.70 28.97 -22.31
N GLU A 56 16.48 28.11 -21.64
CA GLU A 56 17.87 27.83 -22.06
C GLU A 56 18.33 26.44 -21.60
N ILE A 57 19.42 25.92 -22.21
CA ILE A 57 20.02 24.57 -22.05
C ILE A 57 19.34 23.46 -22.88
N ILE A 58 19.79 23.30 -24.13
CA ILE A 58 20.36 22.07 -24.75
C ILE A 58 20.72 22.40 -26.22
N VAL A 59 22.01 22.66 -26.48
CA VAL A 59 22.67 22.46 -27.77
C VAL A 59 24.14 22.15 -27.48
N ASP A 60 24.57 20.91 -27.72
CA ASP A 60 25.85 20.63 -28.40
C ASP A 60 25.99 19.13 -28.70
N ALA A 61 26.01 18.78 -30.00
CA ALA A 61 26.72 17.63 -30.62
C ALA A 61 26.11 17.23 -31.98
N LEU A 62 26.72 17.72 -33.07
CA LEU A 62 26.68 17.16 -34.45
C LEU A 62 25.30 17.21 -35.18
N GLY A 63 25.19 17.57 -36.46
CA GLY A 63 26.20 17.99 -37.45
C GLY A 63 25.54 18.57 -38.72
N GLU A 64 26.35 19.05 -39.66
CA GLU A 64 25.93 19.86 -40.84
C GLU A 64 25.21 19.06 -41.94
N GLY A 65 24.33 19.69 -42.74
CA GLY A 65 23.71 19.02 -43.90
C GLY A 65 22.60 19.79 -44.67
N ASN A 66 23.01 20.77 -45.48
CA ASN A 66 22.26 21.51 -46.54
C ASN A 66 20.83 21.06 -46.96
N GLY A 67 19.94 22.05 -47.15
CA GLY A 67 18.65 21.90 -47.88
C GLY A 67 18.79 21.79 -49.42
N PRO A 68 17.69 21.93 -50.18
CA PRO A 68 17.02 23.24 -50.25
C PRO A 68 15.48 23.24 -50.15
N ASP A 69 14.96 24.47 -50.10
CA ASP A 69 13.56 24.92 -49.96
C ASP A 69 12.74 24.86 -51.27
N LEU A 70 11.42 24.60 -51.16
CA LEU A 70 10.40 24.90 -52.19
C LEU A 70 9.00 25.18 -51.59
N ASN A 71 8.57 26.43 -51.77
CA ASN A 71 7.32 27.09 -51.35
C ASN A 71 5.96 26.39 -51.64
N GLU A 72 5.13 26.34 -50.59
CA GLU A 72 3.70 26.76 -50.48
C GLU A 72 2.53 26.08 -51.28
N PRO A 73 1.25 26.23 -50.81
CA PRO A 73 0.11 25.35 -51.13
C PRO A 73 -1.12 26.17 -51.67
N PRO A 74 -2.42 25.90 -51.37
CA PRO A 74 -3.17 24.66 -51.06
C PRO A 74 -4.42 24.43 -51.97
N ALA A 75 -5.10 23.28 -51.84
CA ALA A 75 -6.51 23.11 -52.28
C ALA A 75 -7.26 21.99 -51.53
N ASN A 76 -8.52 22.23 -51.17
CA ASN A 76 -9.47 21.24 -50.64
C ASN A 76 -10.63 21.04 -51.63
N LEU A 77 -11.22 19.83 -51.72
CA LEU A 77 -12.67 19.52 -51.57
C LEU A 77 -13.10 18.16 -52.20
N THR A 78 -13.42 17.21 -51.32
CA THR A 78 -14.59 16.28 -51.27
C THR A 78 -15.26 15.63 -52.51
N SER A 79 -15.58 14.33 -52.32
CA SER A 79 -16.64 13.48 -52.93
C SER A 79 -16.48 13.10 -54.43
N ASP A 80 -17.00 11.95 -54.94
CA ASP A 80 -18.16 11.12 -54.57
C ASP A 80 -17.89 9.58 -54.56
N ASP A 81 -18.73 8.81 -53.85
CA ASP A 81 -18.87 7.35 -53.97
C ASP A 81 -20.00 6.97 -54.95
N VAL A 82 -19.70 6.28 -56.06
CA VAL A 82 -20.73 5.53 -56.83
C VAL A 82 -20.20 4.18 -57.36
N PHE A 83 -20.95 3.12 -57.03
CA PHE A 83 -20.83 1.72 -57.44
C PHE A 83 -20.70 1.46 -58.95
N TRP A 84 -20.12 0.30 -59.28
CA TRP A 84 -20.67 -0.59 -60.33
C TRP A 84 -20.63 -2.07 -59.91
N SER A 85 -21.64 -2.84 -60.34
CA SER A 85 -21.77 -4.30 -60.21
C SER A 85 -20.79 -5.04 -61.16
N ALA A 86 -20.18 -6.18 -60.86
CA ALA A 86 -20.68 -7.47 -60.32
C ALA A 86 -21.54 -8.29 -61.32
N GLU A 87 -21.01 -9.40 -61.84
CA GLU A 87 -21.75 -10.59 -62.34
C GLU A 87 -20.81 -11.81 -62.58
N ILE A 88 -21.33 -13.03 -62.32
CA ILE A 88 -21.10 -14.36 -62.96
C ILE A 88 -19.65 -14.88 -63.21
N GLY A 89 -19.29 -16.16 -63.00
CA GLY A 89 -20.00 -17.29 -62.38
C GLY A 89 -19.67 -18.70 -62.96
N ASP A 90 -19.13 -19.58 -62.10
CA ASP A 90 -19.17 -21.07 -62.14
C ASP A 90 -18.33 -21.88 -63.19
N ARG A 91 -18.04 -23.14 -62.82
CA ARG A 91 -17.40 -24.29 -63.55
C ARG A 91 -15.89 -24.23 -63.81
N GLY A 92 -15.07 -25.26 -63.52
CA GLY A 92 -15.25 -26.43 -62.64
C GLY A 92 -14.66 -27.75 -63.17
N LYS A 93 -13.93 -28.48 -62.29
CA LYS A 93 -13.53 -29.90 -62.35
C LYS A 93 -12.47 -30.33 -63.38
N ASP A 94 -11.64 -31.37 -63.15
CA ASP A 94 -11.17 -32.00 -61.88
C ASP A 94 -9.60 -31.92 -61.92
N GLU A 95 -8.68 -32.90 -61.83
CA GLU A 95 -8.64 -34.33 -61.46
C GLU A 95 -7.19 -34.75 -61.05
N THR A 96 -7.05 -35.81 -60.22
CA THR A 96 -5.82 -36.57 -59.85
C THR A 96 -4.61 -35.85 -59.21
N GLU A 97 -4.50 -35.98 -57.88
CA GLU A 97 -3.30 -35.71 -57.07
C GLU A 97 -2.46 -37.01 -56.89
N ARG A 98 -1.78 -37.46 -57.95
CA ARG A 98 -0.79 -38.56 -57.91
C ARG A 98 0.35 -38.31 -58.89
N ASP A 99 1.52 -38.87 -58.54
CA ASP A 99 2.83 -38.61 -59.12
C ASP A 99 3.28 -37.15 -58.87
N ILE A 100 4.49 -36.84 -58.37
CA ILE A 100 5.75 -37.60 -58.34
C ILE A 100 6.38 -37.53 -56.94
N LEU A 101 6.69 -38.68 -56.33
CA LEU A 101 7.56 -38.81 -55.15
C LEU A 101 8.47 -40.04 -55.29
N ARG A 102 9.63 -39.83 -55.93
CA ARG A 102 10.79 -40.71 -56.25
C ARG A 102 11.49 -40.04 -57.45
N GLU A 103 12.81 -39.96 -57.60
CA GLU A 103 13.99 -40.25 -56.76
C GLU A 103 14.75 -38.89 -56.52
N PHE A 104 15.84 -38.72 -55.75
CA PHE A 104 16.96 -39.58 -55.33
C PHE A 104 17.45 -39.21 -53.92
N GLU A 105 18.07 -40.18 -53.24
CA GLU A 105 19.05 -39.94 -52.17
C GLU A 105 20.44 -39.75 -52.78
N LEU A 106 21.29 -38.87 -52.23
CA LEU A 106 22.75 -39.06 -52.21
C LEU A 106 23.47 -38.15 -51.19
N ASP A 107 24.49 -38.75 -50.59
CA ASP A 107 25.35 -38.45 -49.42
C ASP A 107 25.94 -37.03 -49.14
N GLU A 108 26.66 -36.95 -48.01
CA GLU A 108 27.36 -35.77 -47.47
C GLU A 108 28.78 -35.51 -48.02
N GLN A 109 29.25 -34.27 -47.79
CA GLN A 109 30.65 -33.79 -47.71
C GLN A 109 31.46 -33.51 -49.01
N GLU A 110 32.47 -32.65 -48.80
CA GLU A 110 33.54 -32.19 -49.72
C GLU A 110 33.18 -31.47 -51.05
N VAL A 111 32.84 -30.18 -50.95
CA VAL A 111 33.52 -29.14 -51.78
C VAL A 111 33.89 -27.95 -50.89
N LYS A 112 35.19 -27.60 -50.86
CA LYS A 112 35.72 -26.33 -50.32
C LYS A 112 36.56 -25.63 -51.39
N SER A 113 36.20 -24.40 -51.76
CA SER A 113 37.14 -23.28 -51.94
C SER A 113 36.44 -22.02 -52.49
N GLU A 114 36.66 -20.89 -51.82
CA GLU A 114 36.90 -19.54 -52.36
C GLU A 114 36.44 -19.21 -53.80
N ILE A 115 35.58 -18.19 -53.97
CA ILE A 115 35.99 -16.85 -54.46
C ILE A 115 34.84 -15.81 -54.39
N ASP A 116 35.23 -14.60 -54.00
CA ASP A 116 34.63 -13.25 -54.09
C ASP A 116 33.17 -12.87 -53.76
N TYR A 117 33.10 -11.66 -53.20
CA TYR A 117 31.92 -10.79 -53.12
C TYR A 117 31.59 -10.16 -54.48
N THR A 118 30.31 -10.14 -54.88
CA THR A 118 29.63 -8.89 -55.30
C THR A 118 28.11 -9.07 -55.35
N GLU A 119 27.37 -7.97 -55.11
CA GLU A 119 25.94 -7.72 -55.42
C GLU A 119 24.88 -8.82 -55.18
N SER A 120 24.04 -8.68 -54.13
CA SER A 120 22.59 -9.08 -54.12
C SER A 120 21.87 -9.01 -52.74
N THR A 121 22.42 -8.36 -51.71
CA THR A 121 21.91 -8.50 -50.32
C THR A 121 20.57 -7.82 -49.98
N ASP A 122 20.14 -6.78 -50.71
CA ASP A 122 18.96 -5.97 -50.31
C ASP A 122 17.61 -6.71 -50.45
N PHE A 123 17.44 -7.50 -51.52
CA PHE A 123 16.18 -8.17 -51.83
C PHE A 123 15.82 -9.28 -50.81
N SER A 124 16.83 -9.85 -50.16
CA SER A 124 16.72 -10.89 -49.13
C SER A 124 16.16 -10.34 -47.81
N PHE A 125 16.57 -9.14 -47.41
CA PHE A 125 16.10 -8.53 -46.17
C PHE A 125 14.64 -8.07 -46.29
N TRP A 126 14.31 -7.32 -47.35
CA TRP A 126 12.96 -6.78 -47.55
C TRP A 126 11.90 -7.86 -47.73
N SER A 127 12.19 -8.93 -48.48
CA SER A 127 11.25 -10.05 -48.63
C SER A 127 10.99 -10.78 -47.30
N ARG A 128 12.02 -10.98 -46.46
CA ARG A 128 11.86 -11.53 -45.10
C ARG A 128 11.10 -10.58 -44.18
N PHE A 129 11.40 -9.28 -44.20
CA PHE A 129 10.72 -8.28 -43.38
C PHE A 129 9.22 -8.18 -43.73
N VAL A 130 8.87 -8.07 -45.02
CA VAL A 130 7.47 -8.08 -45.48
C VAL A 130 6.77 -9.40 -45.14
N GLY A 131 7.48 -10.54 -45.20
CA GLY A 131 6.97 -11.84 -44.77
C GLY A 131 6.64 -11.90 -43.27
N ILE A 132 7.50 -11.33 -42.43
CA ILE A 132 7.28 -11.21 -40.97
C ILE A 132 6.12 -10.26 -40.69
N VAL A 133 6.10 -9.07 -41.29
CA VAL A 133 5.02 -8.08 -41.12
C VAL A 133 3.68 -8.65 -41.55
N LYS A 134 3.59 -9.36 -42.69
CA LYS A 134 2.35 -10.06 -43.10
C LYS A 134 1.92 -11.14 -42.11
N LYS A 135 2.83 -11.97 -41.59
CA LYS A 135 2.49 -13.00 -40.59
C LYS A 135 2.04 -12.39 -39.26
N SER A 136 2.70 -11.34 -38.78
CA SER A 136 2.30 -10.62 -37.57
C SER A 136 0.96 -9.89 -37.75
N ALA A 137 0.72 -9.28 -38.92
CA ALA A 137 -0.56 -8.67 -39.25
C ALA A 137 -1.70 -9.70 -39.25
N ILE A 138 -1.52 -10.87 -39.88
CA ILE A 138 -2.52 -11.94 -39.87
C ILE A 138 -2.75 -12.47 -38.44
N ASN A 139 -1.69 -12.70 -37.67
CA ASN A 139 -1.80 -13.29 -36.33
C ASN A 139 -2.27 -12.31 -35.24
N LEU A 140 -2.25 -10.99 -35.49
CA LEU A 140 -2.71 -9.97 -34.52
C LEU A 140 -4.02 -9.31 -34.96
N ILE A 141 -4.13 -8.90 -36.22
CA ILE A 141 -5.27 -8.15 -36.75
C ILE A 141 -6.47 -9.07 -37.02
N LEU A 142 -6.26 -10.29 -37.52
CA LEU A 142 -7.38 -11.20 -37.78
C LEU A 142 -8.09 -11.65 -36.49
N PRO A 143 -7.39 -12.02 -35.40
CA PRO A 143 -8.04 -12.26 -34.10
C PRO A 143 -8.67 -11.00 -33.49
N PHE A 144 -8.08 -9.82 -33.69
CA PHE A 144 -8.66 -8.56 -33.21
C PHE A 144 -9.96 -8.19 -33.95
N ILE A 145 -9.97 -8.31 -35.29
CA ILE A 145 -11.17 -8.10 -36.11
C ILE A 145 -12.23 -9.17 -35.79
N ASN A 146 -11.86 -10.44 -35.64
CA ASN A 146 -12.82 -11.47 -35.21
C ASN A 146 -13.36 -11.19 -33.81
N GLY A 147 -12.53 -10.72 -32.87
CA GLY A 147 -12.96 -10.32 -31.53
C GLY A 147 -13.93 -9.13 -31.56
N MET A 148 -13.67 -8.11 -32.37
CA MET A 148 -14.60 -7.00 -32.58
C MET A 148 -15.89 -7.45 -33.28
N MET A 149 -15.82 -8.28 -34.32
CA MET A 149 -16.98 -8.81 -35.04
C MET A 149 -17.86 -9.69 -34.16
N LEU A 150 -17.28 -10.50 -33.28
CA LEU A 150 -18.01 -11.28 -32.29
C LEU A 150 -18.64 -10.38 -31.23
N GLY A 151 -17.88 -9.42 -30.66
CA GLY A 151 -18.40 -8.50 -29.65
C GLY A 151 -19.52 -7.58 -30.18
N PHE A 152 -19.35 -6.98 -31.36
CA PHE A 152 -20.42 -6.23 -32.02
C PHE A 152 -21.57 -7.13 -32.47
N GLY A 153 -21.30 -8.38 -32.87
CA GLY A 153 -22.32 -9.36 -33.21
C GLY A 153 -23.21 -9.73 -32.01
N GLU A 154 -22.62 -9.97 -30.84
CA GLU A 154 -23.35 -10.24 -29.60
C GLU A 154 -24.14 -9.02 -29.12
N ILE A 155 -23.55 -7.83 -29.15
CA ILE A 155 -24.23 -6.57 -28.79
C ILE A 155 -25.40 -6.30 -29.74
N LEU A 156 -25.20 -6.40 -31.06
CA LEU A 156 -26.25 -6.18 -32.06
C LEU A 156 -27.35 -7.24 -31.97
N ALA A 157 -27.01 -8.50 -31.69
CA ALA A 157 -27.99 -9.56 -31.46
C ALA A 157 -28.81 -9.32 -30.18
N HIS A 158 -28.20 -8.80 -29.12
CA HIS A 158 -28.90 -8.35 -27.92
C HIS A 158 -29.85 -7.18 -28.21
N GLU A 159 -29.40 -6.16 -28.94
CA GLU A 159 -30.20 -4.97 -29.25
C GLU A 159 -31.39 -5.31 -30.16
N ILE A 160 -31.17 -6.15 -31.18
CA ILE A 160 -32.23 -6.68 -32.06
C ILE A 160 -33.19 -7.57 -31.27
N GLY A 161 -32.69 -8.46 -30.41
CA GLY A 161 -33.51 -9.33 -29.56
C GLY A 161 -34.40 -8.56 -28.57
N PHE A 162 -33.87 -7.44 -28.04
CA PHE A 162 -34.57 -6.52 -27.15
C PHE A 162 -35.67 -5.73 -27.89
N HIS A 163 -35.35 -5.11 -29.02
CA HIS A 163 -36.34 -4.34 -29.78
C HIS A 163 -37.42 -5.22 -30.43
N TYR A 164 -37.06 -6.32 -31.09
CA TYR A 164 -38.01 -7.20 -31.79
C TYR A 164 -38.69 -8.25 -30.89
N HIS A 165 -38.53 -8.14 -29.56
CA HIS A 165 -39.28 -8.91 -28.57
C HIS A 165 -39.22 -10.44 -28.80
N TRP A 166 -38.03 -11.00 -29.06
CA TRP A 166 -37.91 -12.41 -29.49
C TRP A 166 -38.51 -13.40 -28.46
N HIS A 167 -39.66 -14.00 -28.81
CA HIS A 167 -40.50 -14.79 -27.88
C HIS A 167 -39.84 -16.13 -27.48
N GLY A 168 -38.90 -16.08 -26.53
CA GLY A 168 -38.27 -17.25 -25.93
C GLY A 168 -37.19 -16.92 -24.89
N ALA A 169 -36.45 -15.82 -25.08
CA ALA A 169 -35.37 -15.43 -24.17
C ALA A 169 -35.89 -14.70 -22.92
N LYS A 170 -36.14 -15.43 -21.83
CA LYS A 170 -36.35 -14.83 -20.50
C LYS A 170 -35.02 -14.32 -19.92
N VAL A 171 -34.56 -13.17 -20.41
CA VAL A 171 -33.54 -12.37 -19.74
C VAL A 171 -34.18 -11.73 -18.51
N GLU A 172 -34.24 -12.46 -17.40
CA GLU A 172 -34.68 -11.90 -16.12
C GLU A 172 -33.60 -10.93 -15.60
N PRO A 173 -33.93 -9.65 -15.35
CA PRO A 173 -32.95 -8.73 -14.75
C PRO A 173 -32.59 -9.20 -13.33
N PRO A 174 -31.41 -8.86 -12.80
CA PRO A 174 -30.86 -9.40 -11.55
C PRO A 174 -31.55 -8.86 -10.26
N ARG A 175 -32.88 -8.92 -10.20
CA ARG A 175 -33.71 -8.54 -9.02
C ARG A 175 -34.02 -9.70 -8.07
N ARG A 176 -33.83 -10.97 -8.49
CA ARG A 176 -34.23 -12.14 -7.68
C ARG A 176 -33.28 -12.55 -6.55
N LEU A 177 -32.02 -12.11 -6.56
CA LEU A 177 -31.11 -12.36 -5.43
C LEU A 177 -31.48 -11.51 -4.19
N ALA A 178 -31.97 -10.28 -4.39
CA ALA A 178 -32.53 -9.47 -3.32
C ALA A 178 -33.83 -10.07 -2.75
N GLN A 179 -34.75 -10.49 -3.63
CA GLN A 179 -36.04 -11.03 -3.19
C GLN A 179 -35.95 -12.43 -2.52
N ARG A 180 -35.04 -13.31 -2.94
CA ARG A 180 -34.89 -14.63 -2.27
C ARG A 180 -34.42 -14.52 -0.82
N ARG A 181 -33.51 -13.59 -0.51
CA ARG A 181 -33.09 -13.33 0.89
C ARG A 181 -34.21 -12.79 1.78
N LEU A 182 -35.32 -12.32 1.21
CA LEU A 182 -36.51 -11.86 1.95
C LEU A 182 -37.60 -12.93 2.11
N GLN A 183 -37.56 -14.04 1.36
CA GLN A 183 -38.58 -15.09 1.42
C GLN A 183 -38.22 -16.22 2.40
N ASP A 184 -36.94 -16.51 2.61
CA ASP A 184 -36.50 -17.50 3.60
C ASP A 184 -36.43 -16.92 5.04
N ALA A 185 -36.68 -15.61 5.22
CA ALA A 185 -36.71 -14.91 6.51
C ALA A 185 -38.05 -15.11 7.27
N GLY A 186 -38.49 -16.37 7.38
CA GLY A 186 -39.85 -16.79 7.79
C GLY A 186 -40.26 -16.60 9.25
N SER A 187 -39.67 -15.67 10.02
CA SER A 187 -40.19 -15.20 11.32
C SER A 187 -39.44 -13.96 11.81
N ASN A 188 -40.13 -13.02 12.47
CA ASN A 188 -39.57 -11.78 13.03
C ASN A 188 -38.80 -10.89 12.04
N MET A 189 -39.50 -10.38 11.01
CA MET A 189 -39.21 -9.03 10.52
C MET A 189 -39.51 -8.04 11.66
N PRO A 190 -38.57 -7.18 12.10
CA PRO A 190 -38.85 -6.17 13.11
C PRO A 190 -39.88 -5.17 12.60
N GLY A 191 -40.66 -4.60 13.52
CA GLY A 191 -41.58 -3.49 13.20
C GLY A 191 -40.83 -2.28 12.65
N LYS A 192 -41.55 -1.37 11.99
CA LYS A 192 -41.02 -0.10 11.49
C LYS A 192 -41.46 1.05 12.39
N ARG A 193 -40.62 2.09 12.51
CA ARG A 193 -41.01 3.42 13.01
C ARG A 193 -40.89 4.44 11.89
N ILE A 194 -41.60 5.55 12.01
CA ILE A 194 -41.37 6.72 11.16
C ILE A 194 -40.31 7.59 11.81
N GLU A 195 -39.32 8.03 11.02
CA GLU A 195 -38.44 9.13 11.38
C GLU A 195 -38.52 10.25 10.34
N THR A 196 -38.21 11.47 10.79
CA THR A 196 -38.20 12.69 9.98
C THR A 196 -36.81 13.27 9.81
N ASP A 197 -36.56 13.89 8.65
CA ASP A 197 -35.48 14.84 8.42
C ASP A 197 -35.97 16.01 7.53
N ALA A 198 -35.06 16.83 7.00
CA ALA A 198 -35.40 17.95 6.13
C ALA A 198 -36.08 17.55 4.80
N PHE A 199 -36.03 16.27 4.41
CA PHE A 199 -36.71 15.72 3.24
C PHE A 199 -38.03 15.00 3.60
N GLY A 200 -38.54 15.22 4.83
CA GLY A 200 -39.80 14.68 5.31
C GLY A 200 -39.63 13.34 6.03
N GLU A 201 -40.64 12.48 5.93
CA GLU A 201 -40.69 11.18 6.60
C GLU A 201 -39.90 10.08 5.86
N ILE A 202 -39.52 9.03 6.60
CA ILE A 202 -39.01 7.76 6.09
C ILE A 202 -39.24 6.64 7.12
N GLU A 203 -39.50 5.42 6.65
CA GLU A 203 -39.62 4.23 7.50
C GLU A 203 -38.24 3.68 7.91
N VAL A 204 -38.04 3.45 9.21
CA VAL A 204 -36.79 2.91 9.79
C VAL A 204 -37.09 1.65 10.62
N PRO A 205 -36.27 0.58 10.58
CA PRO A 205 -36.47 -0.59 11.46
C PRO A 205 -36.44 -0.22 12.95
N ALA A 206 -37.44 -0.63 13.73
CA ALA A 206 -37.65 -0.19 15.12
C ALA A 206 -36.65 -0.78 16.12
N ASP A 207 -36.03 -1.93 15.78
CA ASP A 207 -34.92 -2.51 16.54
C ASP A 207 -33.65 -1.62 16.47
N LYS A 208 -33.44 -0.93 15.34
CA LYS A 208 -32.22 -0.15 15.05
C LYS A 208 -32.23 1.25 15.64
N TYR A 209 -31.04 1.74 16.01
CA TYR A 209 -30.85 3.07 16.59
C TYR A 209 -30.54 4.16 15.56
N TRP A 210 -30.13 3.83 14.32
CA TRP A 210 -29.96 4.84 13.27
C TRP A 210 -31.29 5.49 12.89
N GLY A 211 -31.26 6.70 12.31
CA GLY A 211 -32.44 7.50 12.01
C GLY A 211 -32.65 7.76 10.52
N ALA A 212 -33.39 8.83 10.21
CA ALA A 212 -33.80 9.15 8.85
C ALA A 212 -32.63 9.33 7.86
N GLN A 213 -31.56 10.02 8.26
CA GLN A 213 -30.45 10.33 7.33
C GLN A 213 -29.59 9.10 7.03
N THR A 214 -29.36 8.23 8.01
CA THR A 214 -28.73 6.92 7.76
C THR A 214 -29.61 6.07 6.85
N GLN A 215 -30.93 6.07 7.07
CA GLN A 215 -31.86 5.28 6.27
C GLN A 215 -31.94 5.75 4.81
N ARG A 216 -31.87 7.08 4.55
CA ARG A 216 -31.73 7.62 3.19
C ARG A 216 -30.36 7.32 2.58
N SER A 217 -29.29 7.40 3.36
CA SER A 217 -27.93 7.07 2.90
C SER A 217 -27.84 5.62 2.41
N LEU A 218 -28.45 4.66 3.12
CA LEU A 218 -28.51 3.26 2.69
C LEU A 218 -29.13 3.08 1.29
N THR A 219 -30.27 3.71 1.02
CA THR A 219 -30.97 3.60 -0.26
C THR A 219 -30.28 4.39 -1.39
N ASN A 220 -29.58 5.47 -1.05
CA ASN A 220 -28.94 6.34 -2.04
C ASN A 220 -27.52 5.88 -2.43
N PHE A 221 -26.86 5.06 -1.62
CA PHE A 221 -25.47 4.63 -1.80
C PHE A 221 -25.35 3.09 -1.75
N GLU A 222 -26.13 2.40 -2.57
CA GLU A 222 -26.09 0.94 -2.77
C GLU A 222 -24.85 0.50 -3.59
N ILE A 223 -23.65 0.90 -3.14
CA ILE A 223 -22.38 0.76 -3.86
C ILE A 223 -21.46 -0.22 -3.10
N GLY A 224 -21.47 -1.48 -3.55
CA GLY A 224 -20.64 -2.56 -2.98
C GLY A 224 -21.08 -2.99 -1.57
N ASP A 225 -20.22 -3.78 -0.91
CA ASP A 225 -20.45 -4.32 0.44
C ASP A 225 -19.42 -3.84 1.48
N ILE A 226 -18.43 -3.04 1.06
CA ILE A 226 -17.38 -2.48 1.93
C ILE A 226 -17.96 -1.39 2.84
N LYS A 227 -18.26 -1.78 4.08
CA LYS A 227 -18.80 -0.90 5.14
C LYS A 227 -17.72 -0.04 5.81
N MET A 228 -18.16 1.03 6.46
CA MET A 228 -17.33 1.84 7.35
C MET A 228 -16.74 0.96 8.47
N PRO A 229 -15.41 0.83 8.59
CA PRO A 229 -14.81 -0.18 9.45
C PRO A 229 -14.90 0.21 10.93
N PHE A 230 -14.98 -0.79 11.81
CA PHE A 230 -15.15 -0.59 13.25
C PHE A 230 -14.18 0.41 13.92
N PRO A 231 -12.90 0.55 13.53
CA PRO A 231 -12.02 1.58 14.09
C PRO A 231 -12.55 3.02 13.94
N ILE A 232 -13.21 3.34 12.82
CA ILE A 232 -13.86 4.65 12.62
C ILE A 232 -15.09 4.78 13.53
N ILE A 233 -15.86 3.70 13.70
CA ILE A 233 -17.03 3.66 14.60
C ILE A 233 -16.60 3.85 16.07
N LYS A 234 -15.56 3.14 16.53
CA LYS A 234 -14.90 3.33 17.84
C LYS A 234 -14.43 4.78 18.01
N ALA A 235 -13.80 5.36 16.99
CA ALA A 235 -13.32 6.74 17.02
C ALA A 235 -14.45 7.79 17.04
N PHE A 236 -15.58 7.55 16.36
CA PHE A 236 -16.80 8.34 16.54
C PHE A 236 -17.31 8.28 17.99
N GLY A 237 -17.34 7.09 18.60
CA GLY A 237 -17.68 6.95 20.02
C GLY A 237 -16.78 7.80 20.92
N ILE A 238 -15.45 7.72 20.74
CA ILE A 238 -14.46 8.52 21.49
C ILE A 238 -14.70 10.03 21.30
N GLN A 239 -14.83 10.48 20.05
CA GLN A 239 -14.99 11.89 19.71
C GLN A 239 -16.31 12.47 20.23
N LYS A 240 -17.44 11.75 20.10
CA LYS A 240 -18.75 12.21 20.58
C LYS A 240 -18.82 12.23 22.11
N LYS A 241 -18.16 11.27 22.78
CA LYS A 241 -18.00 11.30 24.25
C LYS A 241 -17.21 12.52 24.69
N ALA A 242 -16.07 12.79 24.05
CA ALA A 242 -15.27 13.98 24.34
C ALA A 242 -16.03 15.29 24.10
N ALA A 243 -16.78 15.39 23.00
CA ALA A 243 -17.58 16.58 22.68
C ALA A 243 -18.66 16.85 23.73
N ALA A 244 -19.37 15.81 24.20
CA ALA A 244 -20.36 15.95 25.27
C ALA A 244 -19.74 16.42 26.59
N ILE A 245 -18.61 15.81 27.00
CA ILE A 245 -17.86 16.21 28.20
C ILE A 245 -17.42 17.67 28.13
N VAL A 246 -16.86 18.10 27.00
CA VAL A 246 -16.35 19.47 26.81
C VAL A 246 -17.50 20.48 26.74
N ASN A 247 -18.62 20.16 26.09
CA ASN A 247 -19.79 21.05 26.05
C ASN A 247 -20.50 21.15 27.42
N GLU A 248 -20.48 20.10 28.26
CA GLU A 248 -20.92 20.18 29.67
C GLU A 248 -19.97 21.08 30.49
N GLN A 249 -18.64 20.90 30.35
CA GLN A 249 -17.64 21.74 31.02
C GLN A 249 -17.69 23.22 30.62
N LEU A 250 -18.17 23.52 29.40
CA LEU A 250 -18.35 24.88 28.88
C LEU A 250 -19.75 25.45 29.13
N GLY A 251 -20.64 24.71 29.79
CA GLY A 251 -22.01 25.14 30.12
C GLY A 251 -22.96 25.22 28.92
N LEU A 252 -22.61 24.61 27.79
CA LEU A 252 -23.39 24.60 26.55
C LEU A 252 -24.40 23.45 26.51
N LEU A 253 -24.02 22.28 27.06
CA LEU A 253 -24.84 21.06 27.07
C LEU A 253 -25.35 20.76 28.48
N ASP A 254 -26.63 20.43 28.59
CA ASP A 254 -27.25 20.02 29.85
C ASP A 254 -26.56 18.76 30.44
N PRO A 255 -26.19 18.77 31.75
CA PRO A 255 -25.51 17.63 32.40
C PRO A 255 -26.26 16.30 32.35
N LYS A 256 -27.60 16.29 32.25
CA LYS A 256 -28.39 15.05 32.15
C LYS A 256 -28.34 14.49 30.73
N LYS A 257 -28.46 15.34 29.70
CA LYS A 257 -28.21 14.96 28.29
C LYS A 257 -26.78 14.48 28.08
N SER A 258 -25.80 15.24 28.56
CA SER A 258 -24.37 14.93 28.44
C SER A 258 -24.05 13.52 28.94
N LYS A 259 -24.50 13.16 30.15
CA LYS A 259 -24.22 11.84 30.74
C LYS A 259 -24.87 10.69 29.96
N ALA A 260 -26.07 10.88 29.42
CA ALA A 260 -26.71 9.90 28.55
C ALA A 260 -25.99 9.74 27.20
N ILE A 261 -25.50 10.84 26.61
CA ILE A 261 -24.67 10.83 25.40
C ILE A 261 -23.34 10.11 25.67
N GLN A 262 -22.66 10.39 26.78
CA GLN A 262 -21.43 9.72 27.19
C GLN A 262 -21.64 8.21 27.35
N GLN A 263 -22.72 7.78 28.01
CA GLN A 263 -23.06 6.36 28.19
C GLN A 263 -23.37 5.68 26.85
N ALA A 264 -24.16 6.31 25.98
CA ALA A 264 -24.46 5.79 24.64
C ALA A 264 -23.19 5.71 23.77
N ALA A 265 -22.29 6.69 23.88
CA ALA A 265 -21.01 6.70 23.19
C ALA A 265 -20.06 5.60 23.71
N ASP A 266 -20.01 5.34 25.02
CA ASP A 266 -19.26 4.20 25.58
C ASP A 266 -19.75 2.85 25.01
N GLU A 267 -21.05 2.69 24.77
CA GLU A 267 -21.60 1.50 24.11
C GLU A 267 -21.18 1.37 22.64
N VAL A 268 -20.94 2.49 21.94
CA VAL A 268 -20.28 2.49 20.61
C VAL A 268 -18.80 2.11 20.72
N ILE A 269 -18.05 2.68 21.68
CA ILE A 269 -16.61 2.43 21.87
C ILE A 269 -16.33 0.94 22.13
N VAL A 270 -17.15 0.27 22.94
CA VAL A 270 -17.02 -1.18 23.21
C VAL A 270 -17.74 -2.08 22.18
N GLY A 271 -18.27 -1.50 21.09
CA GLY A 271 -18.84 -2.23 19.96
C GLY A 271 -20.24 -2.84 20.15
N LYS A 272 -20.94 -2.57 21.27
CA LYS A 272 -22.30 -3.09 21.53
C LYS A 272 -23.33 -2.67 20.48
N LEU A 273 -23.08 -1.54 19.80
CA LEU A 273 -24.02 -0.94 18.85
C LEU A 273 -23.60 -1.12 17.38
N ASN A 274 -22.58 -1.94 17.08
CA ASN A 274 -22.01 -2.08 15.73
C ASN A 274 -23.03 -2.39 14.63
N ASP A 275 -24.05 -3.21 14.91
CA ASP A 275 -25.14 -3.54 13.97
C ASP A 275 -26.09 -2.36 13.65
N ASN A 276 -25.74 -1.15 14.09
CA ASN A 276 -26.42 0.11 13.79
C ASN A 276 -25.57 1.07 12.94
N PHE A 277 -24.42 0.62 12.42
CA PHE A 277 -23.55 1.38 11.52
C PHE A 277 -23.47 0.68 10.15
N PRO A 278 -24.54 0.77 9.33
CA PRO A 278 -24.69 -0.10 8.16
C PRO A 278 -24.05 0.47 6.88
N LEU A 279 -23.54 1.71 6.90
CA LEU A 279 -23.15 2.49 5.73
C LEU A 279 -21.84 2.03 5.06
N VAL A 280 -21.77 2.24 3.73
CA VAL A 280 -20.60 1.94 2.88
C VAL A 280 -19.52 3.02 2.91
N ILE A 281 -18.32 2.68 2.47
CA ILE A 281 -17.23 3.64 2.21
C ILE A 281 -17.59 4.61 1.08
N PHE A 282 -18.26 4.13 0.04
CA PHE A 282 -18.63 4.89 -1.15
C PHE A 282 -19.92 5.73 -0.93
N GLN A 283 -19.90 6.54 0.13
CA GLN A 283 -20.94 7.47 0.55
C GLN A 283 -20.59 8.91 0.14
N THR A 284 -21.26 9.91 0.72
CA THR A 284 -20.83 11.33 0.61
C THR A 284 -19.37 11.54 1.03
N GLY A 285 -18.62 12.25 0.18
CA GLY A 285 -17.16 12.36 0.23
C GLY A 285 -16.56 13.08 1.45
N SER A 286 -17.36 13.86 2.19
CA SER A 286 -16.98 14.45 3.48
C SER A 286 -17.09 13.46 4.65
N GLY A 287 -17.77 12.33 4.46
CA GLY A 287 -18.18 11.42 5.53
C GLY A 287 -19.39 11.88 6.36
N THR A 288 -20.12 12.92 5.92
CA THR A 288 -21.31 13.46 6.62
C THR A 288 -22.32 12.39 7.01
N GLN A 289 -22.58 11.39 6.17
CA GLN A 289 -23.59 10.38 6.47
C GLN A 289 -23.15 9.44 7.60
N SER A 290 -21.86 9.09 7.70
CA SER A 290 -21.32 8.37 8.87
C SER A 290 -21.31 9.23 10.15
N ASN A 291 -21.03 10.53 10.04
CA ASN A 291 -21.15 11.45 11.19
C ASN A 291 -22.61 11.51 11.69
N MET A 292 -23.58 11.66 10.77
CA MET A 292 -25.00 11.65 11.14
C MET A 292 -25.47 10.29 11.63
N ASN A 293 -24.93 9.17 11.12
CA ASN A 293 -25.20 7.84 11.63
C ASN A 293 -24.74 7.69 13.09
N ALA A 294 -23.54 8.18 13.44
CA ALA A 294 -23.09 8.23 14.83
C ALA A 294 -24.00 9.12 15.70
N ASN A 295 -24.35 10.32 15.21
CA ASN A 295 -25.25 11.24 15.90
C ASN A 295 -26.63 10.62 16.17
N GLU A 296 -27.25 9.99 15.17
CA GLU A 296 -28.57 9.36 15.27
C GLU A 296 -28.57 8.17 16.23
N VAL A 297 -27.57 7.27 16.11
CA VAL A 297 -27.44 6.10 17.01
C VAL A 297 -27.25 6.55 18.46
N ILE A 298 -26.33 7.48 18.70
CA ILE A 298 -26.03 7.98 20.07
C ILE A 298 -27.23 8.77 20.61
N SER A 299 -27.91 9.58 19.78
CA SER A 299 -29.13 10.32 20.15
C SER A 299 -30.25 9.37 20.55
N ASN A 300 -30.59 8.38 19.70
CA ASN A 300 -31.70 7.47 19.97
C ASN A 300 -31.41 6.56 21.18
N ARG A 301 -30.15 6.14 21.38
CA ARG A 301 -29.76 5.38 22.57
C ARG A 301 -29.74 6.24 23.85
N ALA A 302 -29.28 7.49 23.77
CA ALA A 302 -29.34 8.44 24.90
C ALA A 302 -30.79 8.78 25.29
N ASN A 303 -31.71 8.89 24.31
CA ASN A 303 -33.13 9.06 24.57
C ASN A 303 -33.72 7.86 25.33
N GLU A 304 -33.42 6.64 24.89
CA GLU A 304 -33.86 5.41 25.56
C GLU A 304 -33.28 5.27 26.99
N ILE A 305 -32.01 5.63 27.20
CA ILE A 305 -31.38 5.72 28.54
C ILE A 305 -32.10 6.73 29.44
N LEU A 306 -32.69 7.79 28.86
CA LEU A 306 -33.44 8.82 29.57
C LEU A 306 -34.96 8.52 29.68
N GLY A 307 -35.41 7.35 29.21
CA GLY A 307 -36.81 6.92 29.25
C GLY A 307 -37.70 7.48 28.12
N GLY A 308 -37.10 8.02 27.06
CA GLY A 308 -37.79 8.48 25.85
C GLY A 308 -37.75 7.46 24.70
N GLU A 309 -38.54 7.71 23.66
CA GLU A 309 -38.71 6.81 22.51
C GLU A 309 -37.78 7.16 21.34
N LYS A 310 -37.34 6.14 20.59
CA LYS A 310 -36.49 6.30 19.39
C LYS A 310 -37.22 7.09 18.30
N GLY A 311 -36.51 7.97 17.60
CA GLY A 311 -37.01 8.78 16.49
C GLY A 311 -37.73 10.07 16.89
N THR A 312 -38.12 10.22 18.16
CA THR A 312 -38.70 11.47 18.70
C THR A 312 -37.71 12.64 18.75
N LYS A 313 -36.40 12.32 18.71
CA LYS A 313 -35.27 13.26 18.87
C LYS A 313 -35.36 14.11 20.15
N LYS A 314 -35.95 13.54 21.21
CA LYS A 314 -36.16 14.19 22.52
C LYS A 314 -35.93 13.20 23.67
N PRO A 315 -35.31 13.63 24.78
CA PRO A 315 -34.78 14.98 25.05
C PRO A 315 -33.47 15.33 24.32
N VAL A 316 -32.77 14.35 23.73
CA VAL A 316 -31.52 14.50 22.97
C VAL A 316 -31.82 14.56 21.47
N HIS A 317 -31.34 15.61 20.80
CA HIS A 317 -31.41 15.82 19.36
C HIS A 317 -30.06 15.45 18.68
N PRO A 318 -30.06 14.75 17.52
CA PRO A 318 -28.82 14.29 16.90
C PRO A 318 -27.93 15.44 16.40
N ASN A 319 -28.51 16.57 15.99
CA ASN A 319 -27.75 17.75 15.60
C ASN A 319 -27.40 18.63 16.82
N ASP A 320 -28.43 19.14 17.49
CA ASP A 320 -28.34 20.22 18.46
C ASP A 320 -27.61 19.80 19.75
N ASP A 321 -27.64 18.52 20.11
CA ASP A 321 -26.93 17.96 21.27
C ASP A 321 -25.73 17.10 20.87
N CYS A 322 -25.93 16.02 20.10
CA CYS A 322 -24.85 15.09 19.76
C CYS A 322 -23.79 15.70 18.80
N ASN A 323 -24.20 16.62 17.93
CA ASN A 323 -23.32 17.36 17.02
C ASN A 323 -23.09 18.82 17.46
N MET A 324 -23.38 19.16 18.73
CA MET A 324 -23.14 20.48 19.29
C MET A 324 -21.68 20.90 19.13
N SER A 325 -21.45 22.11 18.62
CA SER A 325 -20.12 22.71 18.37
C SER A 325 -19.22 21.95 17.39
N GLN A 326 -19.80 21.10 16.54
CA GLN A 326 -19.10 20.24 15.57
C GLN A 326 -19.66 20.41 14.15
N SER A 327 -18.91 19.95 13.16
CA SER A 327 -19.34 19.76 11.76
C SER A 327 -18.96 18.35 11.31
N SER A 328 -19.60 17.83 10.26
CA SER A 328 -19.09 16.63 9.60
C SER A 328 -17.68 16.83 9.04
N ASN A 329 -17.39 18.04 8.56
CA ASN A 329 -16.14 18.37 7.89
C ASN A 329 -14.94 18.30 8.83
N ASP A 330 -15.08 18.76 10.08
CA ASP A 330 -14.03 18.69 11.10
C ASP A 330 -14.08 17.42 11.97
N THR A 331 -15.24 16.77 12.07
CA THR A 331 -15.39 15.50 12.80
C THR A 331 -14.82 14.31 12.03
N PHE A 332 -15.11 14.16 10.73
CA PHE A 332 -14.65 12.97 9.98
C PHE A 332 -13.11 12.81 9.92
N PRO A 333 -12.31 13.85 9.58
CA PRO A 333 -10.85 13.73 9.63
C PRO A 333 -10.34 13.50 11.06
N THR A 334 -10.97 14.14 12.06
CA THR A 334 -10.66 13.90 13.47
C THR A 334 -10.81 12.42 13.86
N VAL A 335 -11.91 11.75 13.50
CA VAL A 335 -12.10 10.32 13.82
C VAL A 335 -11.20 9.40 12.98
N ALA A 336 -10.89 9.77 11.74
CA ALA A 336 -9.93 9.04 10.91
C ALA A 336 -8.51 9.08 11.52
N TYR A 337 -8.08 10.24 12.01
CA TYR A 337 -6.76 10.43 12.63
C TYR A 337 -6.68 9.72 13.99
N ILE A 338 -7.72 9.81 14.82
CA ILE A 338 -7.83 9.03 16.07
C ILE A 338 -7.72 7.52 15.80
N ALA A 339 -8.47 7.00 14.83
CA ALA A 339 -8.42 5.60 14.46
C ALA A 339 -7.03 5.17 13.95
N ALA A 340 -6.38 6.03 13.14
CA ALA A 340 -5.05 5.75 12.59
C ALA A 340 -3.97 5.70 13.69
N VAL A 341 -3.91 6.69 14.59
CA VAL A 341 -2.96 6.70 15.73
C VAL A 341 -3.15 5.46 16.60
N ILE A 342 -4.39 5.16 17.01
CA ILE A 342 -4.72 4.00 17.83
C ILE A 342 -4.28 2.70 17.14
N HIS A 343 -4.53 2.52 15.84
CA HIS A 343 -4.14 1.30 15.13
C HIS A 343 -2.63 1.21 14.83
N ILE A 344 -1.93 2.33 14.69
CA ILE A 344 -0.46 2.32 14.55
C ILE A 344 0.20 1.88 15.86
N GLU A 345 -0.28 2.38 17.00
CA GLU A 345 0.32 2.09 18.32
C GLU A 345 -0.17 0.77 18.94
N GLU A 346 -1.47 0.45 18.88
CA GLU A 346 -2.04 -0.77 19.48
C GLU A 346 -1.83 -2.03 18.61
N HIS A 347 -1.76 -1.90 17.28
CA HIS A 347 -1.78 -3.07 16.35
C HIS A 347 -0.53 -3.21 15.49
N LEU A 348 -0.12 -2.17 14.75
CA LEU A 348 0.98 -2.29 13.80
C LEU A 348 2.35 -2.30 14.50
N THR A 349 2.61 -1.32 15.36
CA THR A 349 3.89 -1.15 16.07
C THR A 349 4.31 -2.39 16.86
N PRO A 350 3.45 -3.02 17.69
CA PRO A 350 3.85 -4.20 18.46
C PRO A 350 4.19 -5.39 17.57
N ASN A 351 3.37 -5.66 16.54
CA ASN A 351 3.60 -6.79 15.64
C ASN A 351 4.84 -6.60 14.74
N LEU A 352 5.26 -5.37 14.47
CA LEU A 352 6.54 -5.08 13.79
C LEU A 352 7.76 -5.23 14.73
N VAL A 353 7.65 -4.77 15.99
CA VAL A 353 8.70 -5.00 17.01
C VAL A 353 8.90 -6.49 17.23
N ASP A 354 7.82 -7.23 17.46
CA ASP A 354 7.80 -8.68 17.60
C ASP A 354 8.45 -9.41 16.41
N LEU A 355 8.14 -9.00 15.17
CA LEU A 355 8.74 -9.57 13.96
C LEU A 355 10.24 -9.26 13.87
N LYS A 356 10.65 -8.02 14.17
CA LYS A 356 12.06 -7.62 14.20
C LYS A 356 12.85 -8.41 15.24
N GLU A 357 12.29 -8.63 16.44
CA GLU A 357 12.92 -9.44 17.48
C GLU A 357 13.05 -10.92 17.08
N ALA A 358 12.09 -11.48 16.35
CA ALA A 358 12.21 -12.83 15.78
C ALA A 358 13.35 -12.90 14.75
N PHE A 359 13.49 -11.90 13.88
CA PHE A 359 14.64 -11.80 12.98
C PHE A 359 15.97 -11.61 13.72
N GLN A 360 16.03 -10.80 14.79
CA GLN A 360 17.25 -10.64 15.58
C GLN A 360 17.70 -11.96 16.22
N LYS A 361 16.76 -12.75 16.77
CA LYS A 361 17.07 -14.10 17.30
C LYS A 361 17.70 -14.99 16.22
N LYS A 362 17.25 -14.87 14.96
CA LYS A 362 17.85 -15.57 13.82
C LYS A 362 19.20 -14.98 13.37
N VAL A 363 19.45 -13.68 13.53
CA VAL A 363 20.80 -13.11 13.39
C VAL A 363 21.76 -13.77 14.39
N ASP A 364 21.36 -13.86 15.66
CA ASP A 364 22.18 -14.43 16.73
C ASP A 364 22.40 -15.95 16.56
N GLU A 365 21.37 -16.69 16.09
CA GLU A 365 21.43 -18.12 15.77
C GLU A 365 22.33 -18.42 14.55
N PHE A 366 22.32 -17.55 13.55
CA PHE A 366 22.98 -17.77 12.26
C PHE A 366 24.31 -17.01 12.08
N LYS A 367 24.76 -16.26 13.10
CA LYS A 367 25.95 -15.39 13.06
C LYS A 367 27.22 -16.10 12.55
N ASP A 368 27.42 -17.36 12.91
CA ASP A 368 28.63 -18.16 12.60
C ASP A 368 28.47 -19.02 11.33
N ILE A 369 27.29 -19.02 10.69
CA ILE A 369 27.00 -19.84 9.51
C ILE A 369 27.44 -19.08 8.25
N ILE A 370 28.63 -19.37 7.75
CA ILE A 370 29.16 -18.80 6.51
C ILE A 370 28.42 -19.42 5.31
N LYS A 371 27.93 -18.58 4.40
CA LYS A 371 27.25 -18.96 3.14
C LYS A 371 27.85 -18.21 1.96
N ILE A 372 27.52 -18.65 0.75
CA ILE A 372 27.84 -17.87 -0.46
C ILE A 372 26.86 -16.69 -0.57
N GLY A 373 27.39 -15.49 -0.85
CA GLY A 373 26.57 -14.35 -1.24
C GLY A 373 26.07 -14.51 -2.67
N ARG A 374 25.00 -13.79 -3.03
CA ARG A 374 24.52 -13.73 -4.43
C ARG A 374 24.17 -12.31 -4.84
N THR A 375 24.68 -11.88 -5.99
CA THR A 375 24.34 -10.61 -6.64
C THR A 375 23.93 -10.90 -8.08
N HIS A 376 22.91 -10.21 -8.59
CA HIS A 376 22.32 -10.51 -9.92
C HIS A 376 21.90 -12.00 -10.08
N LEU A 377 21.53 -12.65 -8.97
CA LEU A 377 21.28 -14.10 -8.82
C LEU A 377 22.47 -15.02 -9.15
N GLN A 378 23.65 -14.47 -9.47
CA GLN A 378 24.91 -15.19 -9.60
C GLN A 378 25.58 -15.36 -8.23
N ASP A 379 26.46 -16.34 -8.11
CA ASP A 379 27.37 -16.47 -6.99
C ASP A 379 28.24 -15.20 -6.82
N ALA A 380 28.51 -14.85 -5.56
CA ALA A 380 29.37 -13.75 -5.15
C ALA A 380 30.31 -14.20 -4.02
N VAL A 381 30.97 -13.26 -3.32
CA VAL A 381 31.85 -13.58 -2.17
C VAL A 381 31.06 -14.08 -0.95
N PRO A 382 31.69 -14.78 0.01
CA PRO A 382 31.03 -15.24 1.22
C PRO A 382 30.54 -14.11 2.15
N LEU A 383 29.48 -14.39 2.90
CA LEU A 383 29.01 -13.65 4.07
C LEU A 383 28.43 -14.64 5.09
N THR A 384 28.13 -14.22 6.32
CA THR A 384 27.35 -15.08 7.23
C THR A 384 25.85 -14.92 7.03
N LEU A 385 25.09 -15.98 7.27
CA LEU A 385 23.63 -15.96 7.23
C LEU A 385 23.07 -15.01 8.30
N GLY A 386 23.78 -14.79 9.41
CA GLY A 386 23.48 -13.72 10.37
C GLY A 386 23.69 -12.32 9.79
N GLN A 387 24.74 -12.08 8.99
CA GLN A 387 24.92 -10.80 8.28
C GLN A 387 23.77 -10.56 7.29
N GLU A 388 23.38 -11.57 6.50
CA GLU A 388 22.22 -11.48 5.60
C GLU A 388 20.93 -11.11 6.36
N PHE A 389 20.66 -11.79 7.48
CA PHE A 389 19.47 -11.52 8.31
C PHE A 389 19.52 -10.17 9.03
N SER A 390 20.70 -9.64 9.35
CA SER A 390 20.83 -8.31 9.95
C SER A 390 20.37 -7.18 9.02
N GLY A 391 20.47 -7.40 7.69
CA GLY A 391 19.85 -6.53 6.69
C GLY A 391 18.33 -6.44 6.86
N TYR A 392 17.66 -7.57 7.12
CA TYR A 392 16.22 -7.61 7.36
C TYR A 392 15.83 -6.89 8.67
N VAL A 393 16.62 -7.09 9.74
CA VAL A 393 16.45 -6.35 11.02
C VAL A 393 16.55 -4.85 10.80
N GLN A 394 17.56 -4.38 10.06
CA GLN A 394 17.77 -2.95 9.81
C GLN A 394 16.69 -2.34 8.90
N GLN A 395 16.19 -3.10 7.92
CA GLN A 395 15.04 -2.69 7.12
C GLN A 395 13.75 -2.56 7.96
N LEU A 396 13.52 -3.48 8.90
CA LEU A 396 12.38 -3.42 9.82
C LEU A 396 12.51 -2.26 10.82
N GLU A 397 13.72 -1.97 11.33
CA GLU A 397 13.96 -0.84 12.24
C GLU A 397 13.63 0.50 11.57
N PHE A 398 14.20 0.77 10.40
CA PHE A 398 13.87 1.99 9.65
C PHE A 398 12.41 1.99 9.13
N GLY A 399 11.78 0.83 8.96
CA GLY A 399 10.34 0.74 8.65
C GLY A 399 9.48 1.20 9.82
N LEU A 400 9.77 0.70 11.02
CA LEU A 400 9.13 1.08 12.27
C LEU A 400 9.34 2.56 12.61
N GLU A 401 10.57 3.06 12.41
CA GLU A 401 10.91 4.47 12.65
C GLU A 401 10.07 5.40 11.76
N ARG A 402 10.04 5.18 10.44
CA ARG A 402 9.25 6.00 9.51
C ARG A 402 7.77 6.05 9.88
N VAL A 403 7.18 4.90 10.24
CA VAL A 403 5.76 4.85 10.66
C VAL A 403 5.56 5.69 11.93
N LYS A 404 6.39 5.50 12.97
CA LYS A 404 6.32 6.27 14.22
C LYS A 404 6.54 7.77 14.03
N GLN A 405 7.42 8.18 13.11
CA GLN A 405 7.66 9.58 12.80
C GLN A 405 6.42 10.33 12.28
N THR A 406 5.40 9.63 11.74
CA THR A 406 4.13 10.23 11.27
C THR A 406 3.07 10.40 12.36
N VAL A 407 3.14 9.63 13.45
CA VAL A 407 2.16 9.69 14.57
C VAL A 407 2.03 11.10 15.17
N PRO A 408 3.11 11.87 15.40
CA PRO A 408 3.01 13.25 15.88
C PRO A 408 2.25 14.22 14.96
N ARG A 409 2.10 13.90 13.66
CA ARG A 409 1.30 14.69 12.70
C ARG A 409 -0.13 14.18 12.63
N LEU A 410 -0.35 12.87 12.63
CA LEU A 410 -1.68 12.25 12.81
C LEU A 410 -2.33 12.63 14.17
N SER A 411 -1.54 13.10 15.13
CA SER A 411 -2.01 13.63 16.42
C SER A 411 -2.65 15.03 16.35
N TYR A 412 -2.57 15.75 15.22
CA TYR A 412 -3.21 17.06 15.05
C TYR A 412 -4.64 16.92 14.50
N LEU A 413 -5.62 17.30 15.33
CA LEU A 413 -7.04 17.11 15.05
C LEU A 413 -7.67 18.37 14.42
N ALA A 414 -8.46 18.15 13.36
CA ALA A 414 -9.21 19.20 12.67
C ALA A 414 -10.34 19.82 13.51
N GLN A 415 -10.76 19.15 14.58
CA GLN A 415 -11.91 19.55 15.40
C GLN A 415 -11.82 21.00 15.89
N GLY A 416 -12.96 21.70 15.84
CA GLY A 416 -13.06 23.13 16.09
C GLY A 416 -12.90 23.97 14.83
N GLY A 417 -12.48 23.39 13.69
CA GLY A 417 -12.56 24.05 12.38
C GLY A 417 -14.00 24.24 11.89
N THR A 418 -14.94 23.42 12.36
CA THR A 418 -16.36 23.43 11.99
C THR A 418 -16.60 23.31 10.47
N ALA A 419 -17.30 24.24 9.83
CA ALA A 419 -17.71 24.11 8.43
C ALA A 419 -16.54 24.22 7.43
N VAL A 420 -15.71 25.26 7.59
CA VAL A 420 -14.69 25.70 6.61
C VAL A 420 -13.37 26.16 7.26
N GLY A 421 -13.14 25.82 8.53
CA GLY A 421 -11.91 26.13 9.26
C GLY A 421 -12.00 27.32 10.22
N THR A 422 -13.02 28.18 10.07
CA THR A 422 -13.19 29.42 10.84
C THR A 422 -13.67 29.25 12.29
N GLY A 423 -14.16 28.07 12.67
CA GLY A 423 -14.75 27.84 14.00
C GLY A 423 -16.10 28.53 14.22
N LEU A 424 -16.84 28.84 13.16
CA LEU A 424 -18.21 29.36 13.27
C LEU A 424 -19.12 28.36 14.01
N ASN A 425 -19.91 28.85 14.96
CA ASN A 425 -20.78 28.06 15.84
C ASN A 425 -20.06 27.09 16.81
N THR A 426 -18.77 27.31 17.09
CA THR A 426 -18.12 26.81 18.31
C THR A 426 -17.67 27.95 19.22
N VAL A 427 -17.13 27.64 20.41
CA VAL A 427 -16.63 28.62 21.39
C VAL A 427 -15.11 28.51 21.54
N ARG A 428 -14.46 29.64 21.86
CA ARG A 428 -13.00 29.73 21.99
C ARG A 428 -12.47 28.71 23.01
N GLY A 429 -11.57 27.83 22.56
CA GLY A 429 -10.95 26.80 23.40
C GLY A 429 -11.67 25.45 23.45
N PHE A 430 -12.82 25.30 22.77
CA PHE A 430 -13.44 23.98 22.55
C PHE A 430 -12.47 23.02 21.83
N ASP A 431 -11.75 23.52 20.84
CA ASP A 431 -10.78 22.80 20.01
C ASP A 431 -9.59 22.25 20.82
N VAL A 432 -9.04 23.05 21.74
CA VAL A 432 -7.98 22.62 22.66
C VAL A 432 -8.53 21.59 23.65
N LYS A 433 -9.67 21.90 24.29
CA LYS A 433 -10.28 21.05 25.31
C LYS A 433 -10.69 19.69 24.80
N ILE A 434 -11.22 19.59 23.58
CA ILE A 434 -11.62 18.29 23.02
C ILE A 434 -10.40 17.46 22.62
N ALA A 435 -9.32 18.06 22.12
CA ALA A 435 -8.06 17.34 21.91
C ALA A 435 -7.45 16.83 23.23
N GLU A 436 -7.47 17.64 24.30
CA GLU A 436 -7.10 17.21 25.65
C GLU A 436 -7.98 16.05 26.16
N GLU A 437 -9.30 16.12 25.97
CA GLU A 437 -10.24 15.09 26.45
C GLU A 437 -10.13 13.79 25.65
N ILE A 438 -9.97 13.86 24.33
CA ILE A 438 -9.65 12.71 23.47
C ILE A 438 -8.33 12.07 23.93
N SER A 439 -7.33 12.88 24.32
CA SER A 439 -6.07 12.36 24.87
C SER A 439 -6.27 11.59 26.18
N LYS A 440 -7.11 12.11 27.09
CA LYS A 440 -7.46 11.42 28.36
C LYS A 440 -8.22 10.11 28.12
N LEU A 441 -9.16 10.10 27.17
CA LEU A 441 -10.00 8.94 26.85
C LEU A 441 -9.24 7.82 26.12
N THR A 442 -8.14 8.14 25.43
CA THR A 442 -7.37 7.18 24.61
C THR A 442 -6.01 6.82 25.20
N GLY A 443 -5.43 7.66 26.06
CA GLY A 443 -4.05 7.53 26.54
C GLY A 443 -2.98 8.05 25.57
N PHE A 444 -3.33 8.27 24.30
CA PHE A 444 -2.43 8.85 23.29
C PHE A 444 -2.47 10.38 23.32
N GLN A 445 -1.44 11.04 22.80
CA GLN A 445 -1.33 12.50 22.83
C GLN A 445 -1.93 13.10 21.55
N PHE A 446 -3.02 13.85 21.68
CA PHE A 446 -3.65 14.60 20.59
C PHE A 446 -3.61 16.10 20.86
N LYS A 447 -3.61 16.91 19.79
CA LYS A 447 -3.57 18.38 19.85
C LYS A 447 -4.53 18.99 18.84
N THR A 448 -4.98 20.21 19.10
CA THR A 448 -5.68 21.02 18.10
C THR A 448 -4.76 21.29 16.90
N ALA A 449 -5.22 21.09 15.66
CA ALA A 449 -4.40 21.35 14.48
C ALA A 449 -4.05 22.85 14.37
N PRO A 450 -2.79 23.23 14.06
CA PRO A 450 -2.33 24.61 14.09
C PRO A 450 -2.96 25.48 12.99
N ASN A 451 -3.35 24.86 11.87
CA ASN A 451 -4.15 25.48 10.82
C ASN A 451 -5.40 24.62 10.62
N LYS A 452 -6.58 25.25 10.59
CA LYS A 452 -7.87 24.57 10.42
C LYS A 452 -8.39 24.55 8.98
N PHE A 453 -7.78 25.33 8.08
CA PHE A 453 -8.08 25.30 6.65
C PHE A 453 -7.36 24.10 6.01
N GLU A 454 -6.06 23.93 6.30
CA GLU A 454 -5.27 22.77 5.87
C GLU A 454 -5.92 21.44 6.29
N ALA A 455 -6.19 21.24 7.58
CA ALA A 455 -6.76 19.99 8.11
C ALA A 455 -8.18 19.63 7.60
N LEU A 456 -8.82 20.50 6.82
CA LEU A 456 -10.09 20.26 6.13
C LEU A 456 -9.90 20.09 4.61
N ALA A 457 -9.14 21.01 4.00
CA ALA A 457 -8.88 21.12 2.56
C ALA A 457 -7.91 20.06 2.02
N ALA A 458 -6.93 19.64 2.83
CA ALA A 458 -5.86 18.72 2.48
C ALA A 458 -5.78 17.56 3.48
N HIS A 459 -5.22 16.42 3.07
CA HIS A 459 -5.05 15.21 3.89
C HIS A 459 -3.61 14.68 3.79
N ASP A 460 -2.64 15.58 3.69
CA ASP A 460 -1.24 15.30 3.38
C ASP A 460 -0.58 14.40 4.42
N THR A 461 -0.97 14.55 5.69
CA THR A 461 -0.54 13.65 6.79
C THR A 461 -0.96 12.19 6.56
N CYS A 462 -2.12 11.93 5.92
CA CYS A 462 -2.51 10.56 5.53
C CYS A 462 -1.72 10.06 4.32
N VAL A 463 -1.35 10.95 3.39
CA VAL A 463 -0.50 10.61 2.23
C VAL A 463 0.92 10.27 2.70
N GLU A 464 1.46 11.03 3.65
CA GLU A 464 2.74 10.76 4.30
C GLU A 464 2.74 9.44 5.08
N ALA A 465 1.73 9.21 5.92
CA ALA A 465 1.56 7.95 6.66
C ALA A 465 1.46 6.76 5.70
N SER A 466 0.74 6.91 4.59
CA SER A 466 0.68 5.92 3.52
C SER A 466 2.05 5.67 2.86
N GLY A 467 2.82 6.73 2.58
CA GLY A 467 4.17 6.62 2.02
C GLY A 467 5.16 5.88 2.94
N ALA A 468 5.05 6.08 4.26
CA ALA A 468 5.81 5.32 5.25
C ALA A 468 5.44 3.83 5.24
N LEU A 469 4.14 3.51 5.21
CA LEU A 469 3.63 2.12 5.10
C LEU A 469 4.03 1.47 3.77
N ASN A 470 4.08 2.23 2.67
CA ASN A 470 4.54 1.77 1.35
C ASN A 470 6.05 1.41 1.38
N THR A 471 6.89 2.21 2.05
CA THR A 471 8.33 1.93 2.22
C THR A 471 8.59 0.71 3.12
N LEU A 472 7.72 0.49 4.11
CA LEU A 472 7.71 -0.74 4.91
C LEU A 472 7.27 -1.95 4.05
N ALA A 473 6.25 -1.79 3.21
CA ALA A 473 5.76 -2.86 2.32
C ALA A 473 6.80 -3.29 1.27
N THR A 474 7.55 -2.37 0.65
CA THR A 474 8.64 -2.75 -0.27
C THR A 474 9.73 -3.54 0.45
N SER A 475 10.04 -3.17 1.70
CA SER A 475 11.01 -3.87 2.54
C SER A 475 10.55 -5.29 2.91
N LEU A 476 9.31 -5.43 3.42
CA LEU A 476 8.71 -6.72 3.74
C LEU A 476 8.56 -7.62 2.50
N PHE A 477 8.22 -7.06 1.34
CA PHE A 477 8.17 -7.79 0.07
C PHE A 477 9.55 -8.35 -0.30
N LYS A 478 10.64 -7.59 -0.14
CA LYS A 478 12.00 -8.08 -0.35
C LYS A 478 12.35 -9.22 0.62
N ILE A 479 12.11 -9.02 1.91
CA ILE A 479 12.39 -10.03 2.96
C ILE A 479 11.64 -11.35 2.66
N ALA A 480 10.33 -11.29 2.38
CA ALA A 480 9.53 -12.47 2.05
C ALA A 480 10.00 -13.17 0.77
N ASN A 481 10.48 -12.41 -0.23
CA ASN A 481 11.07 -12.95 -1.45
C ASN A 481 12.39 -13.71 -1.20
N ASP A 482 13.31 -13.12 -0.44
CA ASP A 482 14.57 -13.78 -0.08
C ASP A 482 14.29 -15.11 0.63
N ILE A 483 13.45 -15.10 1.68
CA ILE A 483 13.15 -16.30 2.47
C ILE A 483 12.54 -17.43 1.61
N ARG A 484 11.66 -17.13 0.65
CA ARG A 484 11.12 -18.16 -0.25
C ARG A 484 12.11 -18.64 -1.32
N TYR A 485 13.07 -17.81 -1.74
CA TYR A 485 14.15 -18.25 -2.62
C TYR A 485 15.13 -19.16 -1.86
N LEU A 486 15.60 -18.74 -0.68
CA LEU A 486 16.51 -19.53 0.15
C LEU A 486 15.86 -20.86 0.60
N GLY A 487 14.53 -20.86 0.84
CA GLY A 487 13.72 -22.06 1.11
C GLY A 487 13.27 -22.86 -0.13
N SER A 488 13.68 -22.50 -1.35
CA SER A 488 13.26 -23.21 -2.57
C SER A 488 13.90 -24.60 -2.66
N GLY A 489 13.11 -25.66 -2.86
CA GLY A 489 13.63 -27.02 -2.84
C GLY A 489 12.53 -28.09 -2.88
N PRO A 490 12.72 -29.25 -2.21
CA PRO A 490 13.88 -29.64 -1.41
C PRO A 490 15.09 -30.09 -2.25
N ARG A 491 14.90 -30.41 -3.54
CA ARG A 491 15.96 -30.96 -4.41
C ARG A 491 16.38 -30.05 -5.57
N CYS A 492 15.45 -29.29 -6.13
CA CYS A 492 15.63 -28.56 -7.40
C CYS A 492 15.60 -27.03 -7.25
N GLY A 493 16.08 -26.53 -6.10
CA GLY A 493 16.22 -25.11 -5.78
C GLY A 493 17.46 -24.91 -4.89
N TYR A 494 17.60 -23.72 -4.31
CA TYR A 494 18.72 -23.42 -3.41
C TYR A 494 18.68 -24.36 -2.19
N GLY A 495 17.65 -24.22 -1.34
CA GLY A 495 17.47 -25.05 -0.15
C GLY A 495 18.55 -24.77 0.90
N GLU A 496 18.88 -23.49 1.13
CA GLU A 496 19.75 -23.06 2.23
C GLU A 496 18.97 -22.95 3.54
N LEU A 497 17.64 -22.77 3.46
CA LEU A 497 16.72 -22.75 4.61
C LEU A 497 15.70 -23.89 4.51
N ALA A 498 15.35 -24.47 5.65
CA ALA A 498 14.10 -25.16 5.86
C ALA A 498 13.09 -24.18 6.46
N LEU A 499 11.86 -24.18 5.94
CA LEU A 499 10.75 -23.34 6.41
C LEU A 499 9.69 -24.22 7.10
N PRO A 500 8.93 -23.71 8.08
CA PRO A 500 7.91 -24.49 8.78
C PRO A 500 6.81 -25.07 7.89
N GLU A 501 6.48 -26.34 8.12
CA GLU A 501 5.40 -27.05 7.43
C GLU A 501 4.06 -26.79 8.14
N ASN A 502 3.34 -25.73 7.75
CA ASN A 502 2.05 -25.37 8.38
C ASN A 502 0.87 -26.15 7.78
N GLU A 503 0.86 -26.38 6.47
CA GLU A 503 -0.22 -27.07 5.76
C GLU A 503 0.27 -27.88 4.53
N PRO A 504 -0.50 -28.87 4.05
CA PRO A 504 -0.16 -29.62 2.83
C PRO A 504 -0.13 -28.70 1.59
N GLY A 505 1.05 -28.51 1.00
CA GLY A 505 1.29 -27.58 -0.12
C GLY A 505 0.81 -28.05 -1.50
N SER A 506 0.10 -29.19 -1.58
CA SER A 506 -0.52 -29.65 -2.84
C SER A 506 -1.63 -30.66 -2.61
N SER A 507 -2.69 -30.57 -3.42
CA SER A 507 -3.76 -31.57 -3.54
C SER A 507 -3.37 -32.81 -4.36
N ILE A 508 -2.25 -32.78 -5.08
CA ILE A 508 -1.83 -33.86 -6.01
C ILE A 508 -0.38 -34.34 -5.83
N MET A 509 0.46 -33.59 -5.10
CA MET A 509 1.84 -33.97 -4.77
C MET A 509 2.00 -34.21 -3.26
N PRO A 510 1.85 -35.46 -2.77
CA PRO A 510 2.07 -35.80 -1.36
C PRO A 510 3.48 -35.39 -0.89
N GLY A 511 3.57 -34.79 0.29
CA GLY A 511 4.84 -34.32 0.86
C GLY A 511 5.41 -33.04 0.23
N LYS A 512 4.69 -32.36 -0.67
CA LYS A 512 5.04 -31.00 -1.08
C LYS A 512 4.55 -29.98 -0.05
N VAL A 513 5.43 -29.07 0.33
CA VAL A 513 5.14 -27.90 1.19
C VAL A 513 5.50 -26.63 0.42
N ASN A 514 4.77 -25.53 0.67
CA ASN A 514 4.95 -24.25 -0.02
C ASN A 514 5.34 -23.15 0.99
N PRO A 515 6.03 -22.08 0.55
CA PRO A 515 6.33 -20.91 1.39
C PRO A 515 5.08 -19.99 1.52
N THR A 516 3.95 -20.54 1.97
CA THR A 516 2.62 -19.89 2.00
C THR A 516 2.62 -18.57 2.78
N GLN A 517 3.38 -18.49 3.87
CA GLN A 517 3.51 -17.27 4.67
C GLN A 517 4.30 -16.16 3.93
N CYS A 518 5.27 -16.53 3.08
CA CYS A 518 5.92 -15.57 2.16
C CYS A 518 4.94 -15.12 1.07
N GLU A 519 4.16 -16.05 0.50
CA GLU A 519 3.16 -15.76 -0.52
C GLU A 519 2.12 -14.75 0.01
N ALA A 520 1.54 -15.03 1.19
CA ALA A 520 0.61 -14.13 1.89
C ALA A 520 1.22 -12.75 2.18
N MET A 521 2.46 -12.69 2.71
CA MET A 521 3.15 -11.42 2.94
C MET A 521 3.36 -10.63 1.63
N THR A 522 3.74 -11.29 0.54
CA THR A 522 3.94 -10.61 -0.76
C THR A 522 2.64 -10.07 -1.35
N MET A 523 1.51 -10.78 -1.20
CA MET A 523 0.19 -10.27 -1.61
C MET A 523 -0.26 -9.07 -0.76
N VAL A 524 -0.07 -9.13 0.56
CA VAL A 524 -0.37 -8.01 1.46
C VAL A 524 0.44 -6.78 1.11
N CYS A 525 1.74 -6.92 0.84
CA CYS A 525 2.59 -5.79 0.44
C CYS A 525 2.13 -5.17 -0.89
N ALA A 526 1.73 -5.98 -1.88
CA ALA A 526 1.16 -5.48 -3.13
C ALA A 526 -0.16 -4.72 -2.91
N GLN A 527 -1.02 -5.19 -2.02
CA GLN A 527 -2.25 -4.48 -1.64
C GLN A 527 -1.96 -3.13 -0.98
N VAL A 528 -0.95 -3.04 -0.10
CA VAL A 528 -0.52 -1.76 0.51
C VAL A 528 -0.02 -0.77 -0.55
N MET A 529 0.73 -1.22 -1.55
CA MET A 529 1.20 -0.38 -2.66
C MET A 529 0.02 0.15 -3.49
N GLY A 530 -0.98 -0.68 -3.76
CA GLY A 530 -2.24 -0.27 -4.41
C GLY A 530 -3.04 0.74 -3.58
N ASN A 531 -3.25 0.44 -2.29
CA ASN A 531 -3.89 1.34 -1.32
C ASN A 531 -3.17 2.71 -1.30
N ASN A 532 -1.84 2.73 -1.36
CA ASN A 532 -1.04 3.94 -1.38
C ASN A 532 -1.33 4.81 -2.62
N THR A 533 -1.32 4.22 -3.82
CA THR A 533 -1.68 4.94 -5.04
C THR A 533 -3.10 5.53 -4.97
N THR A 534 -4.06 4.80 -4.39
CA THR A 534 -5.41 5.32 -4.13
C THR A 534 -5.39 6.51 -3.16
N ILE A 535 -4.63 6.43 -2.06
CA ILE A 535 -4.51 7.53 -1.08
C ILE A 535 -3.84 8.76 -1.68
N THR A 536 -2.77 8.61 -2.48
CA THR A 536 -2.09 9.72 -3.15
C THR A 536 -3.04 10.47 -4.09
N PHE A 537 -3.78 9.76 -4.96
CA PHE A 537 -4.75 10.39 -5.87
C PHE A 537 -5.91 11.05 -5.11
N ALA A 538 -6.43 10.37 -4.09
CA ALA A 538 -7.51 10.89 -3.26
C ALA A 538 -7.10 12.12 -2.43
N GLY A 539 -5.85 12.16 -1.92
CA GLY A 539 -5.30 13.31 -1.20
C GLY A 539 -5.14 14.53 -2.11
N ALA A 540 -4.58 14.33 -3.31
CA ALA A 540 -4.45 15.38 -4.33
C ALA A 540 -5.79 15.93 -4.85
N SER A 541 -6.89 15.21 -4.66
CA SER A 541 -8.25 15.60 -5.08
C SER A 541 -8.95 16.57 -4.11
N GLY A 542 -8.20 17.51 -3.52
CA GLY A 542 -8.71 18.59 -2.69
C GLY A 542 -9.42 19.67 -3.52
N GLN A 543 -10.51 20.25 -3.01
CA GLN A 543 -11.26 21.31 -3.69
C GLN A 543 -11.63 22.42 -2.68
N PHE A 544 -11.03 23.61 -2.85
CA PHE A 544 -11.18 24.76 -1.96
C PHE A 544 -11.04 24.35 -0.47
N GLU A 545 -12.00 24.68 0.39
CA GLU A 545 -11.90 24.44 1.84
C GLU A 545 -12.10 22.96 2.26
N LEU A 546 -12.33 22.01 1.33
CA LEU A 546 -12.63 20.62 1.70
C LEU A 546 -12.15 19.56 0.69
N ASN A 547 -11.24 18.67 1.10
CA ASN A 547 -11.04 17.39 0.40
C ASN A 547 -12.27 16.48 0.61
N VAL A 548 -12.89 16.02 -0.48
CA VAL A 548 -14.10 15.17 -0.45
C VAL A 548 -13.84 13.71 -0.81
N PHE A 549 -12.66 13.19 -0.45
CA PHE A 549 -12.31 11.77 -0.57
C PHE A 549 -12.03 11.12 0.80
N LYS A 550 -12.47 11.75 1.90
CA LYS A 550 -12.11 11.36 3.27
C LYS A 550 -12.42 9.88 3.60
N PRO A 551 -13.59 9.30 3.23
CA PRO A 551 -13.89 7.89 3.49
C PRO A 551 -12.92 6.91 2.83
N VAL A 552 -12.52 7.15 1.57
CA VAL A 552 -11.64 6.23 0.83
C VAL A 552 -10.19 6.37 1.28
N ILE A 553 -9.75 7.57 1.68
CA ILE A 553 -8.44 7.77 2.34
C ILE A 553 -8.39 7.01 3.66
N ALA A 554 -9.38 7.24 4.55
CA ALA A 554 -9.43 6.62 5.86
C ALA A 554 -9.53 5.08 5.80
N TYR A 555 -10.34 4.56 4.88
CA TYR A 555 -10.45 3.11 4.64
C TYR A 555 -9.12 2.50 4.22
N ASN A 556 -8.48 3.03 3.18
CA ASN A 556 -7.23 2.46 2.66
C ASN A 556 -6.08 2.55 3.65
N LEU A 557 -5.99 3.66 4.42
CA LEU A 557 -4.96 3.83 5.44
C LEU A 557 -5.14 2.81 6.57
N LEU A 558 -6.35 2.69 7.13
CA LEU A 558 -6.65 1.72 8.19
C LEU A 558 -6.53 0.27 7.71
N ASN A 559 -6.92 -0.01 6.46
CA ASN A 559 -6.71 -1.32 5.82
C ASN A 559 -5.21 -1.66 5.79
N SER A 560 -4.36 -0.78 5.24
CA SER A 560 -2.90 -0.97 5.19
C SER A 560 -2.28 -1.19 6.58
N ILE A 561 -2.64 -0.37 7.57
CA ILE A 561 -2.16 -0.52 8.96
C ILE A 561 -2.55 -1.89 9.54
N ARG A 562 -3.80 -2.32 9.30
CA ARG A 562 -4.34 -3.59 9.80
C ARG A 562 -3.66 -4.80 9.16
N ILE A 563 -3.60 -4.85 7.83
CA ILE A 563 -3.07 -6.02 7.09
C ILE A 563 -1.56 -6.16 7.26
N LEU A 564 -0.80 -5.07 7.39
CA LEU A 564 0.62 -5.14 7.71
C LEU A 564 0.87 -5.71 9.13
N GLY A 565 0.08 -5.29 10.12
CA GLY A 565 0.19 -5.83 11.48
C GLY A 565 -0.19 -7.32 11.54
N ASP A 566 -1.27 -7.72 10.87
CA ASP A 566 -1.71 -9.12 10.80
C ASP A 566 -0.70 -10.00 10.05
N ALA A 567 -0.19 -9.54 8.91
CA ALA A 567 0.81 -10.26 8.12
C ALA A 567 2.15 -10.36 8.86
N SER A 568 2.61 -9.30 9.53
CA SER A 568 3.85 -9.33 10.33
C SER A 568 3.73 -10.33 11.48
N ARG A 569 2.57 -10.36 12.15
CA ARG A 569 2.27 -11.35 13.19
C ARG A 569 2.28 -12.78 12.65
N SER A 570 1.60 -13.03 11.53
CA SER A 570 1.50 -14.35 10.92
C SER A 570 2.86 -14.85 10.42
N PHE A 571 3.58 -14.01 9.67
CA PHE A 571 4.88 -14.32 9.10
C PHE A 571 5.94 -14.58 10.17
N ARG A 572 5.88 -13.88 11.32
CA ARG A 572 6.70 -14.23 12.49
C ARG A 572 6.44 -15.68 12.95
N ILE A 573 5.22 -15.94 13.37
CA ILE A 573 4.85 -17.16 14.14
C ILE A 573 4.91 -18.40 13.26
N HIS A 574 4.45 -18.29 12.01
CA HIS A 574 4.28 -19.40 11.08
C HIS A 574 5.44 -19.51 10.07
N CYS A 575 6.44 -18.64 10.13
CA CYS A 575 7.67 -18.76 9.32
C CYS A 575 8.93 -18.42 10.12
N VAL A 576 9.17 -17.14 10.42
CA VAL A 576 10.48 -16.63 10.88
C VAL A 576 11.02 -17.34 12.13
N GLU A 577 10.17 -17.56 13.14
CA GLU A 577 10.60 -18.20 14.39
C GLU A 577 11.07 -19.65 14.18
N GLY A 578 10.48 -20.36 13.21
CA GLY A 578 10.79 -21.76 12.88
C GLY A 578 11.74 -21.97 11.70
N ILE A 579 12.35 -20.92 11.13
CA ILE A 579 13.39 -21.07 10.08
C ILE A 579 14.59 -21.84 10.63
N VAL A 580 15.09 -22.84 9.89
CA VAL A 580 16.31 -23.59 10.21
C VAL A 580 17.27 -23.55 9.03
N ALA A 581 18.56 -23.30 9.28
CA ALA A 581 19.59 -23.31 8.24
C ALA A 581 20.02 -24.75 7.87
N ILE A 582 19.97 -25.10 6.58
CA ILE A 582 20.40 -26.41 6.07
C ILE A 582 21.92 -26.35 5.80
N LYS A 583 22.70 -26.62 6.84
CA LYS A 583 24.16 -26.40 6.87
C LYS A 583 24.89 -27.17 5.78
N GLU A 584 24.45 -28.39 5.47
CA GLU A 584 25.04 -29.25 4.43
C GLU A 584 24.87 -28.67 3.02
N LYS A 585 23.78 -27.93 2.79
CA LYS A 585 23.50 -27.23 1.52
C LYS A 585 24.30 -25.94 1.42
N ILE A 586 24.34 -25.18 2.51
CA ILE A 586 25.09 -23.93 2.62
C ILE A 586 26.60 -24.18 2.41
N ASP A 587 27.16 -25.17 3.11
CA ASP A 587 28.57 -25.56 3.01
C ASP A 587 28.93 -26.05 1.60
N LYS A 588 28.05 -26.85 0.98
CA LYS A 588 28.23 -27.29 -0.41
C LYS A 588 28.34 -26.11 -1.37
N PHE A 589 27.44 -25.13 -1.32
CA PHE A 589 27.52 -23.95 -2.20
C PHE A 589 28.75 -23.09 -1.90
N LEU A 590 29.15 -22.97 -0.63
CA LEU A 590 30.36 -22.23 -0.23
C LEU A 590 31.62 -22.84 -0.85
N HIS A 591 31.74 -24.17 -0.87
CA HIS A 591 32.90 -24.88 -1.39
C HIS A 591 32.88 -25.16 -2.90
N GLU A 592 31.70 -25.21 -3.54
CA GLU A 592 31.58 -25.31 -5.00
C GLU A 592 31.78 -23.97 -5.72
N SER A 593 31.61 -22.83 -5.04
CA SER A 593 31.61 -21.53 -5.70
C SER A 593 33.00 -21.05 -6.14
N LEU A 594 33.07 -20.63 -7.41
CA LEU A 594 34.29 -20.09 -8.02
C LEU A 594 34.63 -18.66 -7.55
N MET A 595 33.76 -17.97 -6.81
CA MET A 595 33.99 -16.59 -6.37
C MET A 595 34.90 -16.46 -5.13
N LEU A 596 35.20 -17.58 -4.46
CA LEU A 596 36.25 -17.66 -3.43
C LEU A 596 37.64 -17.23 -3.96
N VAL A 597 37.84 -17.27 -5.29
CA VAL A 597 39.03 -16.79 -6.00
C VAL A 597 39.36 -15.32 -5.69
N THR A 598 38.38 -14.52 -5.29
CA THR A 598 38.55 -13.09 -4.97
C THR A 598 39.55 -12.86 -3.84
N ALA A 599 39.70 -13.82 -2.91
CA ALA A 599 40.73 -13.79 -1.87
C ALA A 599 42.17 -13.78 -2.43
N LEU A 600 42.37 -14.26 -3.66
CA LEU A 600 43.67 -14.33 -4.31
C LEU A 600 44.06 -13.01 -5.01
N ASN A 601 43.12 -12.08 -5.22
CA ASN A 601 43.40 -10.81 -5.92
C ASN A 601 44.60 -10.04 -5.33
N PRO A 602 44.80 -9.93 -3.99
CA PRO A 602 45.96 -9.24 -3.42
C PRO A 602 47.29 -10.03 -3.47
N LYS A 603 47.26 -11.31 -3.92
CA LYS A 603 48.41 -12.23 -3.95
C LYS A 603 48.89 -12.52 -5.38
N ILE A 604 47.98 -12.70 -6.34
CA ILE A 604 48.30 -13.01 -7.75
C ILE A 604 47.83 -11.94 -8.75
N GLY A 605 47.04 -10.96 -8.32
CA GLY A 605 46.43 -9.94 -9.19
C GLY A 605 45.14 -10.41 -9.89
N TYR A 606 44.26 -9.46 -10.20
CA TYR A 606 42.93 -9.70 -10.75
C TYR A 606 42.93 -10.55 -12.04
N ASP A 607 43.86 -10.30 -12.96
CA ASP A 607 43.93 -11.03 -14.23
C ASP A 607 44.29 -12.50 -14.04
N ASN A 608 45.10 -12.84 -13.04
CA ASN A 608 45.50 -14.22 -12.78
C ASN A 608 44.43 -14.96 -11.98
N ALA A 609 43.77 -14.29 -11.02
CA ALA A 609 42.55 -14.80 -10.40
C ALA A 609 41.44 -15.06 -11.45
N SER A 610 41.27 -14.15 -12.41
CA SER A 610 40.34 -14.31 -13.54
C SER A 610 40.71 -15.50 -14.45
N LYS A 611 42.00 -15.76 -14.68
CA LYS A 611 42.46 -16.97 -15.41
C LYS A 611 42.17 -18.25 -14.64
N VAL A 612 42.41 -18.27 -13.32
CA VAL A 612 42.08 -19.40 -12.43
C VAL A 612 40.58 -19.70 -12.48
N ALA A 613 39.70 -18.70 -12.27
CA ALA A 613 38.26 -18.90 -12.32
C ALA A 613 37.77 -19.40 -13.68
N LYS A 614 38.27 -18.83 -14.79
CA LYS A 614 37.90 -19.25 -16.15
C LYS A 614 38.38 -20.67 -16.48
N ASN A 615 39.57 -21.06 -16.01
CA ASN A 615 40.09 -22.41 -16.20
C ASN A 615 39.34 -23.45 -15.36
N ALA A 616 39.07 -23.14 -14.08
CA ALA A 616 38.23 -23.94 -13.19
C ALA A 616 36.84 -24.20 -13.82
N HIS A 617 36.14 -23.13 -14.22
CA HIS A 617 34.83 -23.22 -14.86
C HIS A 617 34.87 -24.04 -16.16
N LYS A 618 35.82 -23.77 -17.06
CA LYS A 618 35.93 -24.46 -18.37
C LYS A 618 36.19 -25.97 -18.23
N LYS A 619 36.79 -26.42 -17.13
CA LYS A 619 37.18 -27.83 -16.91
C LYS A 619 36.31 -28.56 -15.88
N GLY A 620 35.45 -27.87 -15.15
CA GLY A 620 34.67 -28.46 -14.06
C GLY A 620 35.52 -28.88 -12.85
N ILE A 621 36.66 -28.21 -12.63
CA ILE A 621 37.60 -28.48 -11.53
C ILE A 621 37.53 -27.38 -10.47
N THR A 622 38.01 -27.67 -9.26
CA THR A 622 38.05 -26.69 -8.16
C THR A 622 39.02 -25.54 -8.47
N LEU A 623 38.85 -24.42 -7.76
CA LEU A 623 39.81 -23.31 -7.77
C LEU A 623 41.22 -23.77 -7.36
N LYS A 624 41.34 -24.72 -6.42
CA LYS A 624 42.62 -25.24 -5.94
C LYS A 624 43.37 -26.02 -7.01
N GLU A 625 42.68 -26.95 -7.67
CA GLU A 625 43.23 -27.70 -8.82
C GLU A 625 43.61 -26.75 -9.96
N SER A 626 42.79 -25.74 -10.24
CA SER A 626 43.12 -24.73 -11.25
C SER A 626 44.30 -23.83 -10.87
N CYS A 627 44.52 -23.52 -9.60
CA CYS A 627 45.70 -22.80 -9.13
C CYS A 627 46.99 -23.63 -9.31
N LEU A 628 46.92 -24.94 -9.01
CA LEU A 628 48.03 -25.88 -9.18
C LEU A 628 48.36 -26.10 -10.66
N GLU A 629 47.34 -26.34 -11.50
CA GLU A 629 47.52 -26.58 -12.94
C GLU A 629 48.14 -25.38 -13.65
N LEU A 630 47.65 -24.16 -13.36
CA LEU A 630 48.19 -22.92 -13.91
C LEU A 630 49.50 -22.47 -13.24
N LYS A 631 50.00 -23.21 -12.23
CA LYS A 631 51.20 -22.91 -11.44
C LYS A 631 51.18 -21.51 -10.80
N MET A 632 49.99 -21.08 -10.37
CA MET A 632 49.74 -19.75 -9.79
C MET A 632 50.02 -19.70 -8.29
N LEU A 633 49.81 -20.81 -7.57
CA LEU A 633 50.02 -20.99 -6.14
C LEU A 633 50.34 -22.46 -5.83
N THR A 634 50.97 -22.74 -4.68
CA THR A 634 51.00 -24.11 -4.12
C THR A 634 49.67 -24.47 -3.44
N SER A 635 49.53 -25.74 -3.01
CA SER A 635 48.36 -26.21 -2.26
C SER A 635 48.25 -25.47 -0.91
N GLU A 636 49.39 -25.28 -0.25
CA GLU A 636 49.54 -24.65 1.06
C GLU A 636 49.30 -23.14 0.98
N GLU A 637 49.77 -22.49 -0.09
CA GLU A 637 49.44 -21.09 -0.35
C GLU A 637 47.94 -20.90 -0.63
N PHE A 638 47.31 -21.80 -1.39
CA PHE A 638 45.87 -21.76 -1.59
C PHE A 638 45.12 -21.87 -0.26
N ASP A 639 45.46 -22.86 0.57
CA ASP A 639 44.85 -23.07 1.89
C ASP A 639 45.16 -21.97 2.91
N GLN A 640 46.23 -21.19 2.70
CA GLN A 640 46.55 -20.02 3.53
C GLN A 640 45.68 -18.81 3.16
N TRP A 641 45.39 -18.62 1.86
CA TRP A 641 44.71 -17.43 1.34
C TRP A 641 43.19 -17.60 1.18
N VAL A 642 42.71 -18.76 0.74
CA VAL A 642 41.28 -19.02 0.53
C VAL A 642 40.67 -19.58 1.81
N ARG A 643 40.25 -18.66 2.68
CA ARG A 643 39.76 -18.94 4.03
C ARG A 643 38.43 -18.22 4.26
N PRO A 644 37.27 -18.89 4.05
CA PRO A 644 35.96 -18.24 4.08
C PRO A 644 35.69 -17.45 5.37
N GLU A 645 36.19 -17.93 6.52
CA GLU A 645 36.05 -17.24 7.81
C GLU A 645 36.84 -15.93 7.91
N LYS A 646 37.72 -15.66 6.93
CA LYS A 646 38.47 -14.41 6.75
C LYS A 646 38.02 -13.60 5.52
N MET A 647 36.93 -14.01 4.87
CA MET A 647 36.33 -13.31 3.71
C MET A 647 35.06 -12.53 4.06
N ILE A 648 34.52 -12.71 5.28
CA ILE A 648 33.26 -12.14 5.76
C ILE A 648 33.37 -10.71 6.33
N GLY A 649 34.51 -10.02 6.14
CA GLY A 649 34.72 -8.66 6.62
C GLY A 649 36.09 -8.06 6.27
N PRO A 650 36.35 -6.78 6.61
CA PRO A 650 37.66 -6.16 6.49
C PRO A 650 38.72 -6.85 7.36
N LYS A 651 40.00 -6.64 7.04
CA LYS A 651 41.11 -7.03 7.92
C LYS A 651 41.28 -6.00 9.03
N GLU A 652 41.54 -6.48 10.24
CA GLU A 652 42.16 -5.67 11.29
C GLU A 652 43.61 -5.30 10.88
N VAL A 653 44.11 -4.17 11.38
CA VAL A 653 45.38 -3.52 10.99
C VAL A 653 46.24 -3.25 12.21
#